data_AF-A0A1V8SMW3-F1
#
_entry.id   AF-A0A1V8SMW3-F1
#
_cell.length_a   1.000
_cell.length_b   1.000
_cell.length_c   1.000
_cell.angle_alpha   90.00
_cell.angle_beta   90.00
_cell.angle_gamma   90.00
#
_symmetry.space_group_name_H-M   'P 1'
#
loop_
_entity.id
_entity.type
_entity.pdbx_description
1 polymer ?
#
loop_
_entity_poly.entity_id
_entity_poly.type
_entity_poly.pdbx_seq_one_letter_code
_entity_poly.pdbx_strand_id
1 'polypeptide(L)'
;MSDTDHDGNTRSRASTSSVHSTQYPAYGQYHDLQHPHDFQPRLDIPLVTTPTSDALTVSPSMALSGVSHSSDLALSLAEFDYFDMSFMHGNGNDITPTMNFTAPLSTTNGTDFANAIANYDSAHGRPPTSDAEMSQFHTRDKLASITQTMLSATLQRHNVVTESAPNFYNMNETSASHGYVVLPPVSTLENFFNAYASRMEYTYPSGTTMRPNDMLASNQPWIPALVLLLMLSAGAIGTGSRESYFFSIGLTEVARVNMLRAVDDNSELRSEPLLLRCALLVTVLAAFSGDKCQMDAVTGNRAVYITMLSQSGLMEHSDQSMSIADCRSNTEASFTKWKESECRNRLVYSWASVDLELSLFYDTPPLMSINDMRVAIPSEDSLWQAVSAADWLRTIEQKSIGNATYSANPSLSELFRGFTDGRTTSSRVSPWTLRLLLHPIQAMVCHIRQLLGCIEQSGNSRKPLRTTTGNSMRGQLSQVQSLLRQWWDLAHPTFANDFEPCLQTRITLVLYHLISLNAVTSFAMIESLARETNGPGEMSQSAHLCVDDVEEAFFHAGQCLRHLKALPKSVRPLWWPAAIYRVALVASVCTLANSRPQWSMQEGMSHKSQNAKVVLINHCPPDDHVLESYRKSREGEPALLMDDGSVLDILWTVTVIDYCVDLLNHDLASAFSLGIRNRLETLSSRWGPFG
;
A
#
# COMPACT_ATOMS: atom_id res chain seq x y z
N MET A 1 20.62 -44.38 26.64
CA MET A 1 20.76 -45.01 27.97
C MET A 1 22.21 -45.39 28.18
N SER A 2 22.95 -44.51 28.86
CA SER A 2 24.04 -44.79 29.80
C SER A 2 24.80 -43.48 30.02
N ASP A 3 24.38 -42.79 31.08
CA ASP A 3 24.96 -41.58 31.66
C ASP A 3 26.31 -41.84 32.34
N THR A 4 26.90 -40.73 32.77
CA THR A 4 27.78 -40.44 33.94
C THR A 4 29.17 -39.96 33.55
N ASP A 5 29.53 -38.67 33.69
CA ASP A 5 29.56 -37.73 34.83
C ASP A 5 30.90 -37.70 35.60
N HIS A 6 31.19 -36.51 36.14
CA HIS A 6 32.27 -36.09 37.07
C HIS A 6 33.58 -35.58 36.44
N ASP A 7 34.19 -34.48 36.88
CA ASP A 7 33.85 -33.44 37.88
C ASP A 7 34.92 -32.34 37.82
N GLY A 8 34.64 -31.17 38.42
CA GLY A 8 35.63 -30.57 39.34
C GLY A 8 36.54 -29.41 38.87
N ASN A 9 35.96 -28.24 38.61
CA ASN A 9 36.22 -26.94 39.27
C ASN A 9 37.61 -26.66 39.93
N THR A 10 38.32 -25.58 39.54
CA THR A 10 38.58 -24.38 40.41
C THR A 10 39.64 -23.39 39.88
N ARG A 11 39.18 -22.13 39.69
CA ARG A 11 39.75 -20.80 40.05
C ARG A 11 41.24 -20.46 39.86
N SER A 12 41.48 -19.40 39.09
CA SER A 12 42.35 -18.26 39.46
C SER A 12 41.88 -16.98 38.76
N ARG A 13 42.07 -15.84 39.42
CA ARG A 13 41.33 -14.57 39.31
C ARG A 13 42.30 -13.42 38.98
N ALA A 14 41.90 -12.56 38.04
CA ALA A 14 42.36 -11.17 37.76
C ALA A 14 43.85 -10.99 37.37
N SER A 15 44.25 -10.10 36.46
CA SER A 15 43.88 -8.69 36.34
C SER A 15 44.40 -8.07 35.03
N THR A 16 43.84 -6.88 34.71
CA THR A 16 44.38 -5.77 33.88
C THR A 16 44.49 -5.93 32.36
N SER A 17 43.58 -5.25 31.64
CA SER A 17 43.76 -4.82 30.26
C SER A 17 43.69 -3.29 30.18
N SER A 18 44.72 -2.67 29.61
CA SER A 18 44.65 -1.33 29.02
C SER A 18 45.55 -1.25 27.79
N VAL A 19 44.92 -0.98 26.65
CA VAL A 19 45.33 -0.06 25.57
C VAL A 19 46.62 -0.34 24.78
N HIS A 20 46.47 -0.81 23.54
CA HIS A 20 46.84 -0.18 22.25
C HIS A 20 46.87 -1.28 21.15
N SER A 21 45.94 -1.24 20.18
CA SER A 21 46.06 -0.60 18.86
C SER A 21 46.93 -1.37 17.85
N THR A 22 46.27 -2.10 16.95
CA THR A 22 46.70 -2.44 15.58
C THR A 22 45.43 -2.68 14.76
N GLN A 23 44.92 -1.66 14.08
CA GLN A 23 45.05 -1.45 12.63
C GLN A 23 44.61 -2.66 11.79
N TYR A 24 43.36 -2.61 11.32
CA TYR A 24 42.86 -3.38 10.17
C TYR A 24 42.74 -2.44 8.96
N PRO A 25 42.96 -2.92 7.72
CA PRO A 25 43.10 -2.06 6.56
C PRO A 25 41.74 -1.55 6.07
N ALA A 26 41.72 -0.26 5.77
CA ALA A 26 40.63 0.44 5.09
C ALA A 26 40.55 0.05 3.61
N TYR A 27 39.40 -0.45 3.21
CA TYR A 27 38.86 -0.50 1.85
C TYR A 27 37.36 -0.22 2.03
N GLY A 28 36.67 0.69 1.37
CA GLY A 28 36.98 1.73 0.41
C GLY A 28 35.67 2.55 0.32
N GLN A 29 35.79 3.84 0.04
CA GLN A 29 34.68 4.80 -0.04
C GLN A 29 33.55 4.28 -0.95
N TYR A 30 32.32 4.17 -0.42
CA TYR A 30 31.12 4.20 -1.26
C TYR A 30 30.50 5.57 -1.13
N HIS A 31 30.50 6.28 -2.26
CA HIS A 31 29.85 7.55 -2.45
C HIS A 31 28.34 7.45 -2.24
N ASP A 32 27.81 8.53 -1.68
CA ASP A 32 26.42 8.96 -1.61
C ASP A 32 25.51 8.41 -2.71
N LEU A 33 24.41 7.75 -2.29
CA LEU A 33 23.23 7.56 -3.14
C LEU A 33 22.25 8.72 -2.90
N GLN A 34 22.67 9.94 -3.25
CA GLN A 34 21.75 10.95 -3.76
C GLN A 34 21.75 10.81 -5.27
N HIS A 35 20.77 10.12 -5.86
CA HIS A 35 20.22 10.36 -7.22
C HIS A 35 19.19 9.27 -7.58
N PRO A 36 17.96 9.65 -8.03
CA PRO A 36 17.06 8.77 -8.75
C PRO A 36 17.40 8.86 -10.24
N HIS A 37 18.43 8.15 -10.66
CA HIS A 37 18.65 7.81 -12.06
C HIS A 37 18.85 6.30 -12.08
N ASP A 38 17.98 5.60 -12.83
CA ASP A 38 18.11 4.21 -13.32
C ASP A 38 16.82 3.37 -13.25
N PHE A 39 15.68 4.00 -12.92
CA PHE A 39 14.42 3.72 -13.60
C PHE A 39 14.15 4.85 -14.61
N GLN A 40 14.95 4.89 -15.69
CA GLN A 40 14.59 5.67 -16.87
C GLN A 40 14.12 4.69 -17.96
N PRO A 41 12.90 4.82 -18.50
CA PRO A 41 12.66 4.40 -19.87
C PRO A 41 13.48 5.35 -20.78
N ARG A 42 14.80 5.13 -20.90
CA ARG A 42 15.64 5.93 -21.79
C ARG A 42 15.27 5.63 -23.24
N LEU A 43 14.69 6.63 -23.89
CA LEU A 43 14.79 6.85 -25.33
C LEU A 43 16.11 7.61 -25.55
N ASP A 44 17.18 6.92 -25.92
CA ASP A 44 18.54 7.50 -26.02
C ASP A 44 18.69 8.52 -27.16
N ILE A 45 19.23 9.72 -26.91
CA ILE A 45 20.31 10.38 -27.71
C ILE A 45 21.14 11.36 -26.80
N PRO A 46 22.35 11.87 -27.18
CA PRO A 46 23.55 11.94 -26.32
C PRO A 46 23.70 13.25 -25.53
N LEU A 47 24.31 13.20 -24.34
CA LEU A 47 24.61 14.40 -23.55
C LEU A 47 25.70 15.26 -24.22
N VAL A 48 25.35 16.51 -24.53
CA VAL A 48 26.30 17.63 -24.49
C VAL A 48 26.27 18.21 -23.07
N THR A 49 27.47 18.44 -22.54
CA THR A 49 27.80 18.86 -21.18
C THR A 49 27.08 20.12 -20.70
N THR A 50 26.73 20.12 -19.40
CA THR A 50 26.21 21.26 -18.62
C THR A 50 27.19 22.44 -18.58
N PRO A 51 26.70 23.62 -18.14
CA PRO A 51 27.15 24.04 -16.81
C PRO A 51 26.03 24.64 -15.90
N THR A 52 26.09 24.22 -14.63
CA THR A 52 25.90 24.93 -13.34
C THR A 52 24.75 25.92 -13.08
N SER A 53 24.04 25.64 -11.97
CA SER A 53 23.49 26.53 -10.92
C SER A 53 23.12 27.97 -11.28
N ASP A 54 21.84 28.32 -11.15
CA ASP A 54 21.36 29.29 -10.14
C ASP A 54 19.83 29.50 -10.24
N ALA A 55 19.28 30.03 -9.15
CA ALA A 55 17.87 30.30 -8.83
C ALA A 55 16.97 30.79 -9.99
N LEU A 56 15.66 30.57 -9.84
CA LEU A 56 14.65 31.65 -9.86
C LEU A 56 13.25 31.11 -9.48
N THR A 57 12.83 31.54 -8.30
CA THR A 57 11.43 31.75 -7.93
C THR A 57 10.75 32.64 -8.97
N VAL A 58 9.65 32.17 -9.57
CA VAL A 58 8.74 33.03 -10.34
C VAL A 58 7.31 32.76 -9.88
N SER A 59 6.79 33.70 -9.09
CA SER A 59 5.36 33.90 -8.88
C SER A 59 4.70 34.34 -10.19
N PRO A 60 3.44 33.96 -10.47
CA PRO A 60 2.63 34.67 -11.43
C PRO A 60 1.57 35.49 -10.71
N SER A 61 1.81 36.80 -10.61
CA SER A 61 0.76 37.80 -10.49
C SER A 61 0.43 38.38 -11.86
N MET A 62 -0.84 38.76 -12.06
CA MET A 62 -1.44 39.54 -13.16
C MET A 62 -1.90 38.71 -14.38
N ALA A 63 -3.11 38.87 -14.93
CA ALA A 63 -4.21 39.77 -14.63
C ALA A 63 -5.54 39.15 -15.08
N LEU A 64 -6.53 39.23 -14.20
CA LEU A 64 -7.95 39.10 -14.54
C LEU A 64 -8.40 40.35 -15.30
N SER A 65 -9.14 40.17 -16.38
CA SER A 65 -10.10 41.17 -16.84
C SER A 65 -11.39 40.49 -17.30
N GLY A 66 -12.42 40.64 -16.45
CA GLY A 66 -13.83 40.69 -16.83
C GLY A 66 -14.49 39.37 -17.21
N VAL A 67 -15.18 38.74 -16.26
CA VAL A 67 -16.65 38.76 -16.18
C VAL A 67 -17.06 38.63 -14.72
N SER A 68 -17.81 39.63 -14.27
CA SER A 68 -18.55 39.71 -13.02
C SER A 68 -19.70 38.71 -12.99
N HIS A 69 -19.77 37.83 -11.99
CA HIS A 69 -20.84 37.80 -10.99
C HIS A 69 -20.62 36.62 -10.02
N SER A 70 -20.43 36.98 -8.77
CA SER A 70 -20.41 36.10 -7.60
C SER A 70 -21.84 35.64 -7.27
N SER A 71 -22.26 34.49 -7.77
CA SER A 71 -23.37 33.68 -7.25
C SER A 71 -23.79 32.68 -8.32
N ASP A 72 -23.19 31.49 -8.33
CA ASP A 72 -23.78 30.22 -8.80
C ASP A 72 -22.82 29.06 -8.49
N LEU A 73 -22.18 29.15 -7.31
CA LEU A 73 -21.22 28.19 -6.76
C LEU A 73 -21.92 27.44 -5.63
N ALA A 74 -23.01 26.76 -5.95
CA ALA A 74 -23.82 25.96 -5.03
C ALA A 74 -24.78 25.04 -5.80
N LEU A 75 -24.27 24.15 -6.64
CA LEU A 75 -25.06 23.03 -7.16
C LEU A 75 -24.33 21.72 -6.96
N SER A 76 -24.77 21.04 -5.89
CA SER A 76 -24.68 19.61 -5.59
C SER A 76 -23.28 18.97 -5.46
N LEU A 77 -22.60 19.32 -4.37
CA LEU A 77 -21.65 18.44 -3.65
C LEU A 77 -22.39 17.54 -2.63
N ALA A 78 -23.72 17.44 -2.75
CA ALA A 78 -24.61 16.78 -1.80
C ALA A 78 -24.93 15.31 -2.14
N GLU A 79 -24.32 14.73 -3.18
CA GLU A 79 -24.48 13.31 -3.53
C GLU A 79 -23.26 12.44 -3.14
N PHE A 80 -22.35 12.95 -2.31
CA PHE A 80 -21.28 12.15 -1.67
C PHE A 80 -21.72 11.52 -0.34
N ASP A 81 -23.03 11.26 -0.18
CA ASP A 81 -23.56 10.56 0.97
C ASP A 81 -23.28 9.04 0.88
N TYR A 82 -22.69 8.53 1.96
CA TYR A 82 -22.27 7.14 2.20
C TYR A 82 -21.15 6.58 1.30
N PHE A 83 -19.90 6.97 1.56
CA PHE A 83 -18.79 6.01 1.39
C PHE A 83 -18.85 4.95 2.49
N ASP A 84 -18.79 3.68 2.11
CA ASP A 84 -18.94 2.54 2.99
C ASP A 84 -17.73 1.62 2.83
N MET A 85 -16.84 1.56 3.84
CA MET A 85 -15.77 0.54 3.92
C MET A 85 -16.26 -0.75 4.60
N SER A 86 -17.54 -0.79 5.02
CA SER A 86 -18.12 -1.79 5.93
C SER A 86 -19.16 -2.74 5.30
N PHE A 87 -19.41 -2.70 3.99
CA PHE A 87 -20.32 -3.64 3.32
C PHE A 87 -19.87 -5.13 3.39
N MET A 88 -18.75 -5.44 4.06
CA MET A 88 -18.29 -6.80 4.34
C MET A 88 -18.82 -7.40 5.66
N HIS A 89 -19.55 -6.64 6.49
CA HIS A 89 -20.17 -7.16 7.72
C HIS A 89 -21.70 -7.02 7.64
N GLY A 90 -22.34 -7.96 6.93
CA GLY A 90 -23.78 -7.96 6.73
C GLY A 90 -24.59 -8.13 8.02
N ASN A 91 -25.63 -7.32 8.20
CA ASN A 91 -26.76 -7.71 9.01
C ASN A 91 -27.63 -8.65 8.19
N GLY A 92 -27.75 -9.89 8.65
CA GLY A 92 -28.66 -10.88 8.10
C GLY A 92 -30.11 -10.44 8.33
N ASN A 93 -30.71 -9.86 7.30
CA ASN A 93 -32.12 -9.92 6.92
C ASN A 93 -32.36 -8.87 5.85
N ASP A 94 -32.04 -9.21 4.59
CA ASP A 94 -32.95 -9.03 3.46
C ASP A 94 -32.23 -9.22 2.12
N ILE A 95 -32.88 -10.03 1.27
CA ILE A 95 -32.76 -10.13 -0.19
C ILE A 95 -31.51 -10.83 -0.74
N THR A 96 -31.80 -11.93 -1.46
CA THR A 96 -30.90 -12.63 -2.38
C THR A 96 -30.05 -11.67 -3.22
N PRO A 97 -28.71 -11.80 -3.24
CA PRO A 97 -27.88 -10.96 -4.08
C PRO A 97 -27.97 -11.45 -5.52
N THR A 98 -28.82 -10.82 -6.33
CA THR A 98 -28.56 -10.77 -7.78
C THR A 98 -27.32 -9.91 -7.97
N MET A 99 -26.14 -10.55 -8.04
CA MET A 99 -24.86 -9.90 -8.32
C MET A 99 -24.87 -9.27 -9.72
N ASN A 100 -25.15 -7.98 -9.79
CA ASN A 100 -24.85 -7.18 -10.98
C ASN A 100 -23.39 -6.70 -10.86
N PHE A 101 -22.46 -7.35 -11.57
CA PHE A 101 -21.01 -7.07 -11.59
C PHE A 101 -20.61 -5.77 -12.33
N THR A 102 -21.59 -4.93 -12.68
CA THR A 102 -21.39 -3.69 -13.44
C THR A 102 -21.97 -2.54 -12.65
N ALA A 103 -21.15 -1.90 -11.82
CA ALA A 103 -21.49 -0.61 -11.28
C ALA A 103 -21.30 0.45 -12.40
N PRO A 104 -22.28 1.35 -12.63
CA PRO A 104 -22.16 2.39 -13.64
C PRO A 104 -21.12 3.44 -13.21
N LEU A 105 -20.34 3.97 -14.16
CA LEU A 105 -19.81 5.33 -14.01
C LEU A 105 -21.02 6.25 -13.78
N SER A 106 -21.00 7.10 -12.75
CA SER A 106 -22.01 8.17 -12.71
C SER A 106 -21.91 8.94 -14.03
N THR A 107 -23.06 9.31 -14.60
CA THR A 107 -23.11 10.03 -15.88
C THR A 107 -22.24 11.29 -15.86
N THR A 108 -22.08 11.90 -14.68
CA THR A 108 -21.17 13.02 -14.38
C THR A 108 -19.69 12.65 -14.49
N ASN A 109 -19.25 11.50 -13.98
CA ASN A 109 -17.86 11.05 -14.07
C ASN A 109 -17.47 10.67 -15.51
N GLY A 110 -18.41 10.14 -16.29
CA GLY A 110 -18.21 9.83 -17.71
C GLY A 110 -17.99 11.08 -18.58
N THR A 111 -18.76 12.14 -18.35
CA THR A 111 -18.60 13.43 -19.04
C THR A 111 -17.31 14.14 -18.62
N ASP A 112 -16.96 14.12 -17.33
CA ASP A 112 -15.74 14.74 -16.81
C ASP A 112 -14.48 14.03 -17.33
N PHE A 113 -14.51 12.70 -17.49
CA PHE A 113 -13.43 11.93 -18.11
C PHE A 113 -13.23 12.30 -19.59
N ALA A 114 -14.32 12.37 -20.37
CA ALA A 114 -14.25 12.77 -21.77
C ALA A 114 -13.72 14.21 -21.94
N ASN A 115 -14.09 15.13 -21.04
CA ASN A 115 -13.62 16.50 -21.01
C ASN A 115 -12.13 16.61 -20.59
N ALA A 116 -11.68 15.80 -19.61
CA ALA A 116 -10.28 15.76 -19.19
C ALA A 116 -9.35 15.30 -20.32
N ILE A 117 -9.81 14.34 -21.14
CA ILE A 117 -9.11 13.91 -22.35
C ILE A 117 -9.10 15.02 -23.41
N ALA A 118 -10.23 15.71 -23.63
CA ALA A 118 -10.36 16.71 -24.69
C ALA A 118 -9.56 18.02 -24.44
N ASN A 119 -9.36 18.43 -23.19
CA ASN A 119 -8.83 19.77 -22.87
C ASN A 119 -7.28 19.87 -22.82
N TYR A 120 -6.54 18.75 -22.89
CA TYR A 120 -5.09 18.73 -22.61
C TYR A 120 -4.18 19.19 -23.77
N ASP A 121 -4.71 19.37 -24.99
CA ASP A 121 -3.90 19.61 -26.21
C ASP A 121 -3.80 21.10 -26.63
N SER A 122 -4.46 22.00 -25.90
CA SER A 122 -4.69 23.37 -26.39
C SER A 122 -3.52 24.36 -26.24
N ALA A 123 -2.31 23.91 -25.87
CA ALA A 123 -1.19 24.83 -25.64
C ALA A 123 0.03 24.67 -26.58
N HIS A 124 0.52 23.47 -26.92
CA HIS A 124 1.82 23.36 -27.62
C HIS A 124 1.97 22.07 -28.45
N GLY A 125 1.82 22.16 -29.78
CA GLY A 125 2.18 21.09 -30.72
C GLY A 125 3.10 21.59 -31.84
N ARG A 126 4.36 21.13 -31.90
CA ARG A 126 5.27 21.28 -33.04
C ARG A 126 5.46 19.90 -33.71
N PRO A 127 5.58 19.81 -35.05
CA PRO A 127 5.82 18.53 -35.74
C PRO A 127 7.17 17.88 -35.35
N PRO A 128 7.25 16.53 -35.33
CA PRO A 128 8.46 15.78 -34.97
C PRO A 128 9.55 15.91 -36.04
N THR A 129 10.82 15.88 -35.62
CA THR A 129 11.99 16.18 -36.45
C THR A 129 13.02 15.06 -36.55
N SER A 130 12.88 13.96 -35.76
CA SER A 130 13.82 12.83 -35.76
C SER A 130 13.13 11.45 -35.83
N ASP A 131 13.88 10.42 -36.25
CA ASP A 131 13.39 9.03 -36.37
C ASP A 131 12.97 8.42 -35.01
N ALA A 132 13.63 8.80 -33.92
CA ALA A 132 13.27 8.38 -32.57
C ALA A 132 11.94 9.02 -32.12
N GLU A 133 11.74 10.31 -32.39
CA GLU A 133 10.45 10.99 -32.16
C GLU A 133 9.34 10.38 -33.03
N MET A 134 9.66 9.97 -34.25
CA MET A 134 8.71 9.32 -35.16
C MET A 134 8.25 7.95 -34.65
N SER A 135 9.15 7.14 -34.11
CA SER A 135 8.81 5.86 -33.48
C SER A 135 7.94 6.04 -32.22
N GLN A 136 8.22 7.05 -31.39
CA GLN A 136 7.41 7.36 -30.21
C GLN A 136 6.01 7.84 -30.61
N PHE A 137 5.92 8.65 -31.67
CA PHE A 137 4.67 9.15 -32.23
C PHE A 137 3.77 7.98 -32.67
N HIS A 138 4.33 7.01 -33.42
CA HIS A 138 3.61 5.80 -33.82
C HIS A 138 3.12 4.95 -32.64
N THR A 139 3.91 4.80 -31.59
CA THR A 139 3.49 4.05 -30.38
C THR A 139 2.35 4.76 -29.65
N ARG A 140 2.41 6.09 -29.51
CA ARG A 140 1.35 6.90 -28.89
C ARG A 140 0.04 6.81 -29.68
N ASP A 141 0.10 6.93 -30.99
CA ASP A 141 -1.08 6.82 -31.87
C ASP A 141 -1.71 5.42 -31.81
N LYS A 142 -0.88 4.38 -31.80
CA LYS A 142 -1.34 2.99 -31.64
C LYS A 142 -2.02 2.79 -30.28
N LEU A 143 -1.41 3.29 -29.21
CA LEU A 143 -2.00 3.24 -27.86
C LEU A 143 -3.32 4.01 -27.81
N ALA A 144 -3.39 5.21 -28.40
CA ALA A 144 -4.61 6.02 -28.44
C ALA A 144 -5.73 5.31 -29.21
N SER A 145 -5.44 4.69 -30.36
CA SER A 145 -6.39 3.93 -31.15
C SER A 145 -6.95 2.71 -30.40
N ILE A 146 -6.08 1.95 -29.72
CA ILE A 146 -6.50 0.82 -28.89
C ILE A 146 -7.37 1.33 -27.72
N THR A 147 -6.95 2.42 -27.07
CA THR A 147 -7.69 3.05 -25.96
C THR A 147 -9.07 3.50 -26.39
N GLN A 148 -9.19 4.14 -27.56
CA GLN A 148 -10.47 4.55 -28.14
C GLN A 148 -11.41 3.34 -28.31
N THR A 149 -10.89 2.24 -28.84
CA THR A 149 -11.67 1.01 -29.05
C THR A 149 -12.18 0.44 -27.72
N MET A 150 -11.29 0.36 -26.73
CA MET A 150 -11.61 -0.13 -25.39
C MET A 150 -12.60 0.78 -24.65
N LEU A 151 -12.46 2.10 -24.81
CA LEU A 151 -13.37 3.10 -24.23
C LEU A 151 -14.76 2.98 -24.84
N SER A 152 -14.87 2.90 -26.16
CA SER A 152 -16.16 2.71 -26.83
C SER A 152 -16.87 1.43 -26.37
N ALA A 153 -16.13 0.32 -26.20
CA ALA A 153 -16.67 -0.93 -25.64
C ALA A 153 -17.12 -0.78 -24.18
N THR A 154 -16.39 0.01 -23.39
CA THR A 154 -16.70 0.29 -21.97
C THR A 154 -17.99 1.10 -21.85
N LEU A 155 -18.11 2.20 -22.62
CA LEU A 155 -19.30 3.07 -22.62
C LEU A 155 -20.58 2.31 -23.00
N GLN A 156 -20.48 1.41 -23.99
CA GLN A 156 -21.59 0.53 -24.37
C GLN A 156 -22.03 -0.37 -23.20
N ARG A 157 -21.08 -0.93 -22.43
CA ARG A 157 -21.39 -1.82 -21.29
C ARG A 157 -22.06 -1.09 -20.14
N HIS A 158 -21.72 0.17 -19.89
CA HIS A 158 -22.35 0.96 -18.82
C HIS A 158 -23.72 1.53 -19.21
N ASN A 159 -24.27 1.18 -20.37
CA ASN A 159 -25.49 1.79 -20.90
C ASN A 159 -25.41 3.32 -20.92
N VAL A 160 -24.21 3.89 -21.07
CA VAL A 160 -24.04 5.31 -21.39
C VAL A 160 -24.41 5.45 -22.87
N VAL A 161 -25.70 5.33 -23.14
CA VAL A 161 -26.31 5.80 -24.37
C VAL A 161 -26.28 7.31 -24.23
N THR A 162 -25.42 7.99 -24.99
CA THR A 162 -25.67 9.41 -25.27
C THR A 162 -27.07 9.48 -25.87
N GLU A 163 -28.07 9.92 -25.11
CA GLU A 163 -29.49 10.00 -25.51
C GLU A 163 -29.73 10.91 -26.73
N SER A 164 -28.67 11.45 -27.31
CA SER A 164 -28.61 12.05 -28.64
C SER A 164 -27.73 11.19 -29.55
N ALA A 165 -28.12 9.94 -29.79
CA ALA A 165 -27.74 9.23 -31.01
C ALA A 165 -28.74 9.62 -32.11
N PRO A 166 -28.50 10.64 -32.94
CA PRO A 166 -29.35 10.91 -34.08
C PRO A 166 -29.31 9.70 -35.02
N ASN A 167 -30.49 9.30 -35.51
CA ASN A 167 -30.66 8.28 -36.53
C ASN A 167 -29.61 8.44 -37.63
N PHE A 168 -28.82 7.39 -37.85
CA PHE A 168 -27.68 7.30 -38.78
C PHE A 168 -28.01 7.62 -40.26
N TYR A 169 -29.27 7.96 -40.59
CA TYR A 169 -29.74 8.25 -41.95
C TYR A 169 -30.06 9.72 -42.22
N ASN A 170 -29.97 10.61 -41.23
CA ASN A 170 -30.17 12.05 -41.45
C ASN A 170 -29.36 12.83 -40.42
N MET A 171 -28.28 13.49 -40.82
CA MET A 171 -28.07 14.93 -40.58
C MET A 171 -26.73 15.42 -41.14
N ASN A 172 -26.76 16.69 -41.55
CA ASN A 172 -25.75 17.44 -42.27
C ASN A 172 -24.45 17.66 -41.49
N GLU A 173 -23.38 17.81 -42.28
CA GLU A 173 -21.93 17.83 -42.00
C GLU A 173 -21.34 18.82 -40.96
N THR A 174 -22.09 19.47 -40.07
CA THR A 174 -21.50 20.62 -39.33
C THR A 174 -21.66 20.71 -37.81
N SER A 175 -22.13 19.68 -37.08
CA SER A 175 -22.17 19.78 -35.60
C SER A 175 -22.06 18.46 -34.82
N ALA A 176 -21.28 17.48 -35.31
CA ALA A 176 -21.06 16.21 -34.60
C ALA A 176 -19.62 16.08 -34.07
N SER A 177 -19.28 16.77 -32.98
CA SER A 177 -18.01 16.56 -32.27
C SER A 177 -18.08 15.26 -31.45
N HIS A 178 -17.91 14.12 -32.11
CA HIS A 178 -17.63 12.85 -31.45
C HIS A 178 -16.23 12.93 -30.83
N GLY A 179 -16.12 12.91 -29.50
CA GLY A 179 -14.85 13.08 -28.80
C GLY A 179 -13.90 11.90 -29.05
N TYR A 180 -12.83 12.12 -29.81
CA TYR A 180 -11.72 11.18 -29.93
C TYR A 180 -10.86 11.20 -28.65
N VAL A 181 -10.34 10.05 -28.24
CA VAL A 181 -9.39 9.92 -27.14
C VAL A 181 -8.08 10.58 -27.56
N VAL A 182 -7.81 11.75 -27.00
CA VAL A 182 -6.52 12.42 -27.08
C VAL A 182 -5.71 12.01 -25.85
N LEU A 183 -4.66 11.20 -26.04
CA LEU A 183 -3.72 10.93 -24.96
C LEU A 183 -2.90 12.19 -24.66
N PRO A 184 -2.48 12.42 -23.40
CA PRO A 184 -1.61 13.54 -23.04
C PRO A 184 -0.35 13.64 -23.92
N PRO A 185 0.31 14.82 -23.95
CA PRO A 185 1.61 15.00 -24.60
C PRO A 185 2.65 13.98 -24.12
N VAL A 186 3.62 13.64 -24.96
CA VAL A 186 4.65 12.61 -24.65
C VAL A 186 5.38 12.90 -23.35
N SER A 187 5.75 14.16 -23.09
CA SER A 187 6.40 14.57 -21.84
C SER A 187 5.55 14.27 -20.60
N THR A 188 4.22 14.41 -20.70
CA THR A 188 3.30 14.10 -19.61
C THR A 188 3.18 12.59 -19.41
N LEU A 189 3.14 11.81 -20.51
CA LEU A 189 3.16 10.35 -20.44
C LEU A 189 4.44 9.82 -19.80
N GLU A 190 5.60 10.38 -20.17
CA GLU A 190 6.90 10.05 -19.55
C GLU A 190 6.90 10.36 -18.06
N ASN A 191 6.37 11.52 -17.66
CA ASN A 191 6.22 11.87 -16.25
C ASN A 191 5.34 10.86 -15.50
N PHE A 192 4.23 10.40 -16.10
CA PHE A 192 3.39 9.36 -15.51
C PHE A 192 4.11 8.02 -15.41
N PHE A 193 4.86 7.59 -16.42
CA PHE A 193 5.64 6.35 -16.34
C PHE A 193 6.73 6.42 -15.26
N ASN A 194 7.42 7.57 -15.13
CA ASN A 194 8.40 7.78 -14.08
C ASN A 194 7.76 7.78 -12.69
N ALA A 195 6.59 8.42 -12.54
CA ALA A 195 5.82 8.38 -11.30
C ALA A 195 5.39 6.95 -10.94
N TYR A 196 4.90 6.17 -11.91
CA TYR A 196 4.60 4.75 -11.75
C TYR A 196 5.81 3.95 -11.27
N ALA A 197 6.96 4.09 -11.92
CA ALA A 197 8.17 3.35 -11.58
C ALA A 197 8.64 3.66 -10.15
N SER A 198 8.63 4.94 -9.76
CA SER A 198 9.09 5.39 -8.45
C SER A 198 8.20 4.95 -7.28
N ARG A 199 6.90 4.73 -7.52
CA ARG A 199 5.92 4.42 -6.47
C ARG A 199 5.45 2.97 -6.52
N MET A 200 4.93 2.52 -7.67
CA MET A 200 4.26 1.23 -7.79
C MET A 200 5.24 0.09 -8.06
N GLU A 201 6.10 0.20 -9.07
CA GLU A 201 7.03 -0.90 -9.39
C GLU A 201 8.02 -1.14 -8.24
N TYR A 202 8.39 -0.09 -7.49
CA TYR A 202 9.17 -0.23 -6.27
C TYR A 202 8.42 -0.95 -5.14
N THR A 203 7.14 -0.62 -4.93
CA THR A 203 6.33 -1.19 -3.83
C THR A 203 5.80 -2.60 -4.15
N TYR A 204 5.58 -2.89 -5.43
CA TYR A 204 5.03 -4.14 -5.97
C TYR A 204 5.82 -4.53 -7.22
N PRO A 205 7.07 -5.00 -7.07
CA PRO A 205 7.90 -5.42 -8.18
C PRO A 205 7.21 -6.59 -8.88
N SER A 206 6.72 -6.34 -10.10
CA SER A 206 5.98 -7.34 -10.88
C SER A 206 6.68 -7.70 -12.18
N GLY A 207 7.82 -7.05 -12.47
CA GLY A 207 8.82 -7.56 -13.42
C GLY A 207 8.63 -7.18 -14.89
N THR A 208 8.13 -5.98 -15.21
CA THR A 208 8.06 -5.55 -16.62
C THR A 208 9.45 -5.12 -17.02
N THR A 209 10.13 -6.00 -17.73
CA THR A 209 11.45 -5.71 -18.31
C THR A 209 11.33 -5.16 -19.74
N MET A 210 10.17 -5.30 -20.38
CA MET A 210 9.95 -4.89 -21.76
C MET A 210 9.66 -3.39 -21.87
N ARG A 211 10.23 -2.75 -22.88
CA ARG A 211 9.97 -1.33 -23.18
C ARG A 211 8.56 -1.18 -23.75
N PRO A 212 7.87 -0.05 -23.51
CA PRO A 212 6.52 0.20 -24.06
C PRO A 212 6.40 0.00 -25.58
N ASN A 213 7.44 0.38 -26.34
CA ASN A 213 7.47 0.18 -27.79
C ASN A 213 7.49 -1.31 -28.16
N ASP A 214 8.32 -2.11 -27.47
CA ASP A 214 8.45 -3.55 -27.72
C ASP A 214 7.16 -4.29 -27.33
N MET A 215 6.53 -3.85 -26.23
CA MET A 215 5.23 -4.36 -25.77
C MET A 215 4.15 -4.20 -26.84
N LEU A 216 4.07 -3.02 -27.47
CA LEU A 216 3.06 -2.71 -28.49
C LEU A 216 3.41 -3.21 -29.89
N ALA A 217 4.64 -3.67 -30.12
CA ALA A 217 5.04 -4.33 -31.38
C ALA A 217 4.54 -5.78 -31.47
N SER A 218 4.04 -6.36 -30.39
CA SER A 218 3.53 -7.74 -30.34
C SER A 218 2.31 -8.00 -31.23
N ASN A 219 2.10 -9.27 -31.59
CA ASN A 219 0.95 -9.71 -32.41
C ASN A 219 -0.41 -9.49 -31.74
N GLN A 220 -0.44 -9.42 -30.40
CA GLN A 220 -1.63 -9.18 -29.59
C GLN A 220 -1.42 -7.93 -28.73
N PRO A 221 -1.42 -6.73 -29.33
CA PRO A 221 -0.99 -5.51 -28.64
C PRO A 221 -1.98 -5.01 -27.58
N TRP A 222 -3.17 -5.62 -27.46
CA TRP A 222 -4.21 -5.16 -26.56
C TRP A 222 -3.92 -5.47 -25.07
N ILE A 223 -3.36 -6.64 -24.72
CA ILE A 223 -2.96 -6.94 -23.31
C ILE A 223 -1.82 -6.01 -22.87
N PRO A 224 -0.74 -5.86 -23.66
CA PRO A 224 0.31 -4.91 -23.31
C PRO A 224 -0.20 -3.45 -23.27
N ALA A 225 -1.15 -3.08 -24.12
CA ALA A 225 -1.81 -1.77 -24.03
C ALA A 225 -2.55 -1.59 -22.69
N LEU A 226 -3.26 -2.60 -22.19
CA LEU A 226 -3.89 -2.55 -20.86
C LEU A 226 -2.86 -2.29 -19.76
N VAL A 227 -1.72 -2.98 -19.79
CA VAL A 227 -0.63 -2.75 -18.81
C VAL A 227 -0.16 -1.31 -18.88
N LEU A 228 0.09 -0.78 -20.09
CA LEU A 228 0.55 0.61 -20.26
C LEU A 228 -0.49 1.63 -19.79
N LEU A 229 -1.78 1.42 -20.06
CA LEU A 229 -2.84 2.29 -19.55
C LEU A 229 -2.92 2.29 -18.03
N LEU A 230 -2.70 1.14 -17.40
CA LEU A 230 -2.66 1.03 -15.94
C LEU A 230 -1.40 1.67 -15.34
N MET A 231 -0.26 1.57 -16.00
CA MET A 231 0.95 2.30 -15.62
C MET A 231 0.72 3.82 -15.71
N LEU A 232 0.09 4.30 -16.79
CA LEU A 232 -0.27 5.71 -16.94
C LEU A 232 -1.27 6.16 -15.87
N SER A 233 -2.29 5.35 -15.59
CA SER A 233 -3.24 5.61 -14.50
C SER A 233 -2.55 5.75 -13.15
N ALA A 234 -1.66 4.79 -12.83
CA ALA A 234 -0.88 4.80 -11.59
C ALA A 234 0.10 5.98 -11.48
N GLY A 235 0.63 6.46 -12.60
CA GLY A 235 1.41 7.69 -12.63
C GLY A 235 0.55 8.93 -12.40
N ALA A 236 -0.59 8.99 -13.08
CA ALA A 236 -1.49 10.14 -13.05
C ALA A 236 -2.09 10.39 -11.66
N ILE A 237 -2.54 9.35 -10.96
CA ILE A 237 -3.06 9.46 -9.58
C ILE A 237 -2.03 10.05 -8.61
N GLY A 238 -0.73 9.95 -8.94
CA GLY A 238 0.34 10.49 -8.12
C GLY A 238 0.61 11.98 -8.25
N THR A 239 -0.01 12.67 -9.21
CA THR A 239 0.26 14.09 -9.52
C THR A 239 -0.63 15.10 -8.80
N GLY A 240 -1.75 14.65 -8.20
CA GLY A 240 -2.62 15.49 -7.37
C GLY A 240 -3.48 16.52 -8.12
N SER A 241 -3.51 16.52 -9.45
CA SER A 241 -4.43 17.37 -10.23
C SER A 241 -5.80 16.70 -10.42
N ARG A 242 -6.86 17.51 -10.54
CA ARG A 242 -8.24 17.01 -10.75
C ARG A 242 -8.37 16.28 -12.09
N GLU A 243 -7.72 16.79 -13.13
CA GLU A 243 -7.73 16.22 -14.47
C GLU A 243 -7.00 14.87 -14.49
N SER A 244 -5.84 14.77 -13.84
CA SER A 244 -5.10 13.51 -13.73
C SER A 244 -5.84 12.48 -12.87
N TYR A 245 -6.61 12.91 -11.87
CA TYR A 245 -7.50 12.03 -11.12
C TYR A 245 -8.54 11.38 -12.03
N PHE A 246 -9.34 12.17 -12.77
CA PHE A 246 -10.35 11.59 -13.66
C PHE A 246 -9.73 10.73 -14.76
N PHE A 247 -8.59 11.15 -15.31
CA PHE A 247 -7.82 10.35 -16.26
C PHE A 247 -7.45 8.98 -15.69
N SER A 248 -6.95 8.92 -14.46
CA SER A 248 -6.63 7.67 -13.77
C SER A 248 -7.87 6.80 -13.54
N ILE A 249 -8.94 7.37 -13.01
CA ILE A 249 -10.19 6.65 -12.75
C ILE A 249 -10.73 6.04 -14.04
N GLY A 250 -10.86 6.82 -15.11
CA GLY A 250 -11.39 6.32 -16.37
C GLY A 250 -10.51 5.26 -17.03
N LEU A 251 -9.19 5.41 -17.02
CA LEU A 251 -8.29 4.36 -17.54
C LEU A 251 -8.35 3.07 -16.74
N THR A 252 -8.46 3.18 -15.41
CA THR A 252 -8.60 2.02 -14.52
C THR A 252 -9.90 1.27 -14.83
N GLU A 253 -11.00 1.99 -15.06
CA GLU A 253 -12.29 1.37 -15.38
C GLU A 253 -12.31 0.73 -16.77
N VAL A 254 -11.77 1.44 -17.78
CA VAL A 254 -11.59 0.89 -19.14
C VAL A 254 -10.80 -0.41 -19.08
N ALA A 255 -9.70 -0.43 -18.32
CA ALA A 255 -8.88 -1.62 -18.20
C ALA A 255 -9.61 -2.76 -17.49
N ARG A 256 -10.29 -2.49 -16.37
CA ARG A 256 -11.05 -3.48 -15.60
C ARG A 256 -12.14 -4.14 -16.44
N VAL A 257 -12.94 -3.34 -17.16
CA VAL A 257 -14.06 -3.83 -17.97
C VAL A 257 -13.59 -4.69 -19.14
N ASN A 258 -12.57 -4.23 -19.88
CA ASN A 258 -12.04 -4.95 -21.03
C ASN A 258 -11.29 -6.21 -20.61
N MET A 259 -10.53 -6.17 -19.52
CA MET A 259 -9.88 -7.34 -18.96
C MET A 259 -10.91 -8.42 -18.57
N LEU A 260 -11.94 -8.07 -17.80
CA LEU A 260 -12.91 -9.07 -17.34
C LEU A 260 -13.67 -9.68 -18.51
N ARG A 261 -14.05 -8.86 -19.50
CA ARG A 261 -14.66 -9.33 -20.75
C ARG A 261 -13.75 -10.32 -21.49
N ALA A 262 -12.47 -10.00 -21.64
CA ALA A 262 -11.55 -10.87 -22.36
C ALA A 262 -11.39 -12.25 -21.68
N VAL A 263 -11.41 -12.28 -20.34
CA VAL A 263 -11.36 -13.53 -19.55
C VAL A 263 -12.65 -14.35 -19.70
N ASP A 264 -13.80 -13.69 -19.84
CA ASP A 264 -15.07 -14.36 -20.11
C ASP A 264 -15.12 -14.93 -21.54
N ASP A 265 -14.60 -14.19 -22.51
CA ASP A 265 -14.56 -14.58 -23.93
C ASP A 265 -13.52 -15.68 -24.22
N ASN A 266 -12.39 -15.71 -23.49
CA ASN A 266 -11.35 -16.72 -23.63
C ASN A 266 -10.79 -17.16 -22.26
N SER A 267 -11.12 -18.40 -21.88
CA SER A 267 -10.70 -18.98 -20.60
C SER A 267 -9.19 -19.21 -20.46
N GLU A 268 -8.46 -19.38 -21.57
CA GLU A 268 -7.01 -19.61 -21.56
C GLU A 268 -6.25 -18.37 -21.06
N LEU A 269 -6.83 -17.18 -21.25
CA LEU A 269 -6.24 -15.92 -20.78
C LEU A 269 -6.16 -15.82 -19.25
N ARG A 270 -6.86 -16.70 -18.50
CA ARG A 270 -6.77 -16.74 -17.04
C ARG A 270 -5.36 -17.07 -16.53
N SER A 271 -4.58 -17.78 -17.32
CA SER A 271 -3.21 -18.16 -16.98
C SER A 271 -2.16 -17.21 -17.58
N GLU A 272 -2.57 -16.18 -18.32
CA GLU A 272 -1.66 -15.25 -19.00
C GLU A 272 -0.99 -14.29 -18.00
N PRO A 273 0.35 -14.33 -17.81
CA PRO A 273 1.03 -13.55 -16.78
C PRO A 273 0.87 -12.03 -16.93
N LEU A 274 0.85 -11.51 -18.16
CA LEU A 274 0.63 -10.08 -18.40
C LEU A 274 -0.78 -9.65 -17.99
N LEU A 275 -1.78 -10.52 -18.15
CA LEU A 275 -3.14 -10.23 -17.74
C LEU A 275 -3.29 -10.30 -16.21
N LEU A 276 -2.62 -11.24 -15.54
CA LEU A 276 -2.55 -11.28 -14.08
C LEU A 276 -1.84 -10.05 -13.49
N ARG A 277 -0.89 -9.46 -14.22
CA ARG A 277 -0.30 -8.17 -13.88
C ARG A 277 -1.30 -7.02 -14.06
N CYS A 278 -2.09 -7.01 -15.13
CA CYS A 278 -3.18 -6.05 -15.28
C CYS A 278 -4.15 -6.13 -14.11
N ALA A 279 -4.57 -7.33 -13.71
CA ALA A 279 -5.43 -7.51 -12.54
C ALA A 279 -4.81 -6.95 -11.26
N LEU A 280 -3.52 -7.19 -11.02
CA LEU A 280 -2.82 -6.66 -9.84
C LEU A 280 -2.90 -5.13 -9.81
N LEU A 281 -2.59 -4.47 -10.93
CA LEU A 281 -2.60 -3.01 -11.02
C LEU A 281 -4.01 -2.43 -10.90
N VAL A 282 -5.00 -3.03 -11.59
CA VAL A 282 -6.42 -2.66 -11.44
C VAL A 282 -6.84 -2.76 -9.97
N THR A 283 -6.46 -3.85 -9.30
CA THR A 283 -6.81 -4.08 -7.90
C THR A 283 -6.25 -2.99 -6.98
N VAL A 284 -4.96 -2.66 -7.11
CA VAL A 284 -4.33 -1.63 -6.26
C VAL A 284 -4.91 -0.24 -6.53
N LEU A 285 -5.11 0.11 -7.80
CA LEU A 285 -5.64 1.42 -8.19
C LEU A 285 -7.10 1.62 -7.75
N ALA A 286 -7.95 0.62 -8.02
CA ALA A 286 -9.37 0.70 -7.69
C ALA A 286 -9.61 0.71 -6.17
N ALA A 287 -8.81 -0.05 -5.40
CA ALA A 287 -8.98 -0.18 -3.95
C ALA A 287 -8.80 1.13 -3.17
N PHE A 288 -7.94 2.02 -3.66
CA PHE A 288 -7.63 3.29 -2.99
C PHE A 288 -7.85 4.48 -3.93
N SER A 289 -8.80 4.33 -4.86
CA SER A 289 -9.14 5.33 -5.86
C SER A 289 -9.83 6.55 -5.23
N GLY A 290 -10.66 6.35 -4.20
CA GLY A 290 -11.57 7.38 -3.70
C GLY A 290 -12.87 7.49 -4.52
N ASP A 291 -13.04 6.64 -5.54
CA ASP A 291 -14.31 6.44 -6.24
C ASP A 291 -15.02 5.22 -5.64
N LYS A 292 -16.24 5.44 -5.11
CA LYS A 292 -17.00 4.40 -4.41
C LYS A 292 -17.25 3.18 -5.31
N CYS A 293 -17.63 3.41 -6.56
CA CYS A 293 -17.96 2.37 -7.52
C CYS A 293 -16.76 1.45 -7.79
N GLN A 294 -15.57 2.01 -8.02
CA GLN A 294 -14.34 1.23 -8.20
C GLN A 294 -13.91 0.51 -6.93
N MET A 295 -13.97 1.18 -5.78
CA MET A 295 -13.63 0.60 -4.48
C MET A 295 -14.53 -0.60 -4.15
N ASP A 296 -15.84 -0.49 -4.42
CA ASP A 296 -16.80 -1.57 -4.21
C ASP A 296 -16.53 -2.73 -5.18
N ALA A 297 -16.35 -2.43 -6.47
CA ALA A 297 -16.11 -3.45 -7.50
C ALA A 297 -14.85 -4.28 -7.24
N VAL A 298 -13.78 -3.66 -6.70
CA VAL A 298 -12.53 -4.39 -6.43
C VAL A 298 -12.68 -5.46 -5.35
N THR A 299 -13.61 -5.27 -4.40
CA THR A 299 -13.80 -6.22 -3.30
C THR A 299 -14.29 -7.59 -3.76
N GLY A 300 -15.10 -7.62 -4.83
CA GLY A 300 -15.53 -8.84 -5.52
C GLY A 300 -14.51 -9.32 -6.56
N ASN A 301 -14.01 -8.42 -7.40
CA ASN A 301 -13.10 -8.78 -8.50
C ASN A 301 -11.77 -9.37 -7.99
N ARG A 302 -11.27 -8.94 -6.82
CA ARG A 302 -10.04 -9.51 -6.24
C ARG A 302 -10.12 -11.03 -6.03
N ALA A 303 -11.29 -11.57 -5.67
CA ALA A 303 -11.47 -13.00 -5.48
C ALA A 303 -11.38 -13.76 -6.83
N VAL A 304 -11.94 -13.17 -7.89
CA VAL A 304 -11.83 -13.70 -9.26
C VAL A 304 -10.36 -13.75 -9.68
N TYR A 305 -9.62 -12.65 -9.48
CA TYR A 305 -8.24 -12.55 -9.90
C TYR A 305 -7.29 -13.46 -9.10
N ILE A 306 -7.51 -13.59 -7.79
CA ILE A 306 -6.74 -14.54 -6.96
C ILE A 306 -7.05 -15.99 -7.35
N THR A 307 -8.30 -16.30 -7.73
CA THR A 307 -8.66 -17.61 -8.26
C THR A 307 -7.98 -17.88 -9.62
N MET A 308 -7.90 -16.87 -10.50
CA MET A 308 -7.14 -16.99 -11.74
C MET A 308 -5.66 -17.25 -11.47
N LEU A 309 -5.06 -16.52 -10.51
CA LEU A 309 -3.67 -16.72 -10.11
C LEU A 309 -3.42 -18.13 -9.58
N SER A 310 -4.29 -18.66 -8.72
CA SER A 310 -4.12 -20.01 -8.16
C SER A 310 -4.26 -21.10 -9.22
N GLN A 311 -5.08 -20.89 -10.24
CA GLN A 311 -5.29 -21.82 -11.35
C GLN A 311 -4.26 -21.69 -12.48
N SER A 312 -3.46 -20.61 -12.47
CA SER A 312 -2.47 -20.34 -13.54
C SER A 312 -1.24 -21.26 -13.51
N GLY A 313 -1.03 -22.00 -12.41
CA GLY A 313 0.20 -22.76 -12.16
C GLY A 313 1.41 -21.90 -11.75
N LEU A 314 1.28 -20.57 -11.71
CA LEU A 314 2.40 -19.68 -11.35
C LEU A 314 2.86 -19.81 -9.89
N MET A 315 1.99 -20.29 -9.00
CA MET A 315 2.27 -20.47 -7.57
C MET A 315 2.95 -21.82 -7.24
N GLU A 316 3.02 -22.73 -8.22
CA GLU A 316 3.55 -24.07 -8.02
C GLU A 316 5.07 -24.06 -7.81
N HIS A 317 5.56 -25.10 -7.12
CA HIS A 317 6.98 -25.27 -6.90
C HIS A 317 7.70 -25.50 -8.24
N SER A 318 8.75 -24.75 -8.47
CA SER A 318 9.66 -24.92 -9.60
C SER A 318 11.04 -25.18 -9.04
N ASP A 319 11.67 -26.29 -9.40
CA ASP A 319 13.08 -26.52 -9.07
C ASP A 319 13.91 -25.49 -9.85
N GLN A 320 14.34 -24.45 -9.12
CA GLN A 320 15.13 -23.34 -9.63
C GLN A 320 16.61 -23.52 -9.26
N SER A 321 17.02 -24.72 -8.83
CA SER A 321 18.43 -25.00 -8.62
C SER A 321 19.19 -24.96 -9.95
N MET A 322 20.32 -24.27 -9.96
CA MET A 322 21.13 -24.09 -11.16
C MET A 322 22.56 -24.54 -10.90
N SER A 323 23.10 -25.35 -11.81
CA SER A 323 24.52 -25.70 -11.85
C SER A 323 25.33 -24.51 -12.34
N ILE A 324 26.33 -24.07 -11.56
CA ILE A 324 27.18 -22.94 -11.93
C ILE A 324 27.99 -23.27 -13.19
N ALA A 325 28.37 -24.54 -13.37
CA ALA A 325 29.06 -24.99 -14.58
C ALA A 325 28.18 -24.83 -15.83
N ASP A 326 26.90 -25.18 -15.72
CA ASP A 326 25.95 -25.06 -16.82
C ASP A 326 25.67 -23.59 -17.13
N CYS A 327 25.50 -22.75 -16.10
CA CYS A 327 25.37 -21.31 -16.25
C CYS A 327 26.60 -20.66 -16.90
N ARG A 328 27.81 -21.17 -16.64
CA ARG A 328 29.03 -20.72 -17.34
C ARG A 328 29.04 -21.12 -18.82
N SER A 329 28.55 -22.32 -19.13
CA SER A 329 28.53 -22.83 -20.49
C SER A 329 27.48 -22.15 -21.39
N ASN A 330 26.35 -21.73 -20.81
CA ASN A 330 25.24 -21.13 -21.53
C ASN A 330 24.63 -19.97 -20.72
N THR A 331 25.44 -18.92 -20.52
CA THR A 331 25.12 -17.81 -19.62
C THR A 331 23.88 -17.04 -20.04
N GLU A 332 23.74 -16.73 -21.33
CA GLU A 332 22.60 -15.96 -21.84
C GLU A 332 21.28 -16.72 -21.68
N ALA A 333 21.23 -17.99 -22.09
CA ALA A 333 20.00 -18.78 -21.96
C ALA A 333 19.66 -19.04 -20.48
N SER A 334 20.66 -19.25 -19.63
CA SER A 334 20.46 -19.42 -18.20
C SER A 334 19.93 -18.14 -17.55
N PHE A 335 20.46 -16.98 -17.95
CA PHE A 335 20.00 -15.68 -17.47
C PHE A 335 18.55 -15.40 -17.90
N THR A 336 18.21 -15.62 -19.18
CA THR A 336 16.83 -15.45 -19.67
C THR A 336 15.84 -16.36 -18.94
N LYS A 337 16.16 -17.65 -18.81
CA LYS A 337 15.33 -18.61 -18.08
C LYS A 337 15.16 -18.22 -16.61
N TRP A 338 16.25 -17.79 -15.96
CA TRP A 338 16.19 -17.29 -14.59
C TRP A 338 15.32 -16.04 -14.49
N LYS A 339 15.46 -15.09 -15.42
CA LYS A 339 14.71 -13.83 -15.46
C LYS A 339 13.22 -14.08 -15.59
N GLU A 340 12.80 -14.97 -16.48
CA GLU A 340 11.41 -15.40 -16.64
C GLU A 340 10.85 -15.99 -15.33
N SER A 341 11.61 -16.87 -14.69
CA SER A 341 11.21 -17.46 -13.42
C SER A 341 11.12 -16.42 -12.30
N GLU A 342 12.07 -15.51 -12.23
CA GLU A 342 12.10 -14.43 -11.24
C GLU A 342 10.96 -13.43 -11.46
N CYS A 343 10.60 -13.10 -12.72
CA CYS A 343 9.40 -12.31 -13.04
C CYS A 343 8.13 -12.95 -12.46
N ARG A 344 7.97 -14.27 -12.65
CA ARG A 344 6.85 -15.02 -12.09
C ARG A 344 6.84 -14.97 -10.56
N ASN A 345 7.97 -15.25 -9.92
CA ASN A 345 8.09 -15.22 -8.46
C ASN A 345 7.67 -13.84 -7.92
N ARG A 346 8.19 -12.76 -8.53
CA ARG A 346 7.90 -11.37 -8.18
C ARG A 346 6.43 -11.01 -8.35
N LEU A 347 5.78 -11.46 -9.44
CA LEU A 347 4.35 -11.27 -9.64
C LEU A 347 3.50 -11.96 -8.57
N VAL A 348 3.79 -13.23 -8.24
CA VAL A 348 3.05 -13.97 -7.20
C VAL A 348 3.18 -13.31 -5.83
N TYR A 349 4.37 -12.87 -5.45
CA TYR A 349 4.59 -12.26 -4.14
C TYR A 349 4.18 -10.78 -4.09
N SER A 350 4.07 -10.10 -5.23
CA SER A 350 3.35 -8.82 -5.32
C SER A 350 1.86 -8.99 -5.04
N TRP A 351 1.23 -10.05 -5.58
CA TRP A 351 -0.14 -10.42 -5.20
C TRP A 351 -0.29 -10.70 -3.71
N ALA A 352 0.63 -11.47 -3.11
CA ALA A 352 0.59 -11.71 -1.66
C ALA A 352 0.73 -10.41 -0.84
N SER A 353 1.53 -9.45 -1.31
CA SER A 353 1.68 -8.15 -0.65
C SER A 353 0.41 -7.30 -0.75
N VAL A 354 -0.24 -7.29 -1.92
CA VAL A 354 -1.54 -6.59 -2.11
C VAL A 354 -2.65 -7.28 -1.32
N ASP A 355 -2.69 -8.61 -1.29
CA ASP A 355 -3.66 -9.38 -0.49
C ASP A 355 -3.52 -9.10 1.01
N LEU A 356 -2.29 -8.97 1.51
CA LEU A 356 -2.01 -8.53 2.89
C LEU A 356 -2.58 -7.12 3.16
N GLU A 357 -2.32 -6.16 2.27
CA GLU A 357 -2.79 -4.78 2.45
C GLU A 357 -4.31 -4.69 2.39
N LEU A 358 -4.93 -5.34 1.40
CA LEU A 358 -6.38 -5.37 1.29
C LEU A 358 -7.01 -6.07 2.49
N SER A 359 -6.40 -7.15 2.99
CA SER A 359 -6.87 -7.78 4.22
C SER A 359 -6.88 -6.81 5.39
N LEU A 360 -5.79 -6.06 5.54
CA LEU A 360 -5.62 -5.11 6.62
C LEU A 360 -6.59 -3.92 6.52
N PHE A 361 -6.76 -3.34 5.32
CA PHE A 361 -7.53 -2.11 5.16
C PHE A 361 -9.03 -2.34 4.94
N TYR A 362 -9.44 -3.50 4.43
CA TYR A 362 -10.85 -3.88 4.29
C TYR A 362 -11.37 -4.78 5.41
N ASP A 363 -10.54 -5.09 6.43
CA ASP A 363 -10.85 -6.00 7.54
C ASP A 363 -11.43 -7.36 7.08
N THR A 364 -10.90 -7.89 5.99
CA THR A 364 -11.24 -9.22 5.47
C THR A 364 -10.04 -10.15 5.59
N PRO A 365 -10.23 -11.46 5.75
CA PRO A 365 -9.09 -12.39 5.74
C PRO A 365 -8.34 -12.29 4.40
N PRO A 366 -7.00 -12.48 4.39
CA PRO A 366 -6.27 -12.65 3.13
C PRO A 366 -6.86 -13.83 2.35
N LEU A 367 -7.00 -13.67 1.04
CA LEU A 367 -7.60 -14.68 0.17
C LEU A 367 -6.57 -15.71 -0.32
N MET A 368 -5.29 -15.35 -0.36
CA MET A 368 -4.23 -16.28 -0.74
C MET A 368 -3.88 -17.22 0.43
N SER A 369 -3.82 -18.52 0.15
CA SER A 369 -3.36 -19.51 1.11
C SER A 369 -1.84 -19.63 1.08
N ILE A 370 -1.21 -19.62 2.27
CA ILE A 370 0.23 -19.86 2.38
C ILE A 370 0.65 -21.26 1.93
N ASN A 371 -0.24 -22.25 2.01
CA ASN A 371 0.07 -23.61 1.56
C ASN A 371 0.16 -23.75 0.04
N ASP A 372 -0.46 -22.81 -0.68
CA ASP A 372 -0.47 -22.79 -2.15
C ASP A 372 0.70 -21.97 -2.70
N MET A 373 1.28 -21.07 -1.90
CA MET A 373 2.47 -20.27 -2.23
C MET A 373 3.77 -21.10 -2.12
N ARG A 374 3.99 -22.00 -3.08
CA ARG A 374 5.14 -22.92 -3.11
C ARG A 374 6.30 -22.47 -3.98
N VAL A 375 6.11 -21.38 -4.72
CA VAL A 375 7.14 -20.72 -5.50
C VAL A 375 8.20 -20.06 -4.61
N ALA A 376 9.45 -20.02 -5.04
CA ALA A 376 10.56 -19.41 -4.31
C ALA A 376 10.34 -17.90 -4.10
N ILE A 377 10.62 -17.40 -2.89
CA ILE A 377 10.62 -15.94 -2.61
C ILE A 377 11.58 -15.24 -3.57
N PRO A 378 11.27 -14.01 -4.05
CA PRO A 378 12.11 -13.31 -5.00
C PRO A 378 13.55 -13.18 -4.51
N SER A 379 14.47 -13.25 -5.45
CA SER A 379 15.89 -13.04 -5.19
C SER A 379 16.15 -11.57 -4.85
N GLU A 380 17.30 -11.27 -4.23
CA GLU A 380 17.70 -9.89 -3.95
C GLU A 380 17.74 -9.02 -5.21
N ASP A 381 17.45 -7.73 -5.05
CA ASP A 381 17.36 -6.79 -6.17
C ASP A 381 18.68 -6.63 -6.93
N SER A 382 19.83 -6.89 -6.32
CA SER A 382 21.12 -6.88 -7.01
C SER A 382 21.20 -7.90 -8.15
N LEU A 383 20.57 -9.07 -7.99
CA LEU A 383 20.48 -10.09 -9.04
C LEU A 383 19.46 -9.69 -10.09
N TRP A 384 18.35 -9.10 -9.67
CA TRP A 384 17.29 -8.64 -10.57
C TRP A 384 17.75 -7.47 -11.45
N GLN A 385 18.52 -6.54 -10.90
CA GLN A 385 19.02 -5.35 -11.57
C GLN A 385 20.33 -5.60 -12.35
N ALA A 386 20.79 -6.85 -12.48
CA ALA A 386 21.96 -7.18 -13.27
C ALA A 386 21.80 -6.66 -14.71
N VAL A 387 22.76 -5.84 -15.15
CA VAL A 387 22.75 -5.16 -16.46
C VAL A 387 22.98 -6.12 -17.61
N SER A 388 23.72 -7.21 -17.36
CA SER A 388 24.04 -8.24 -18.34
C SER A 388 24.01 -9.63 -17.72
N ALA A 389 23.89 -10.65 -18.57
CA ALA A 389 23.99 -12.05 -18.16
C ALA A 389 25.34 -12.35 -17.48
N ALA A 390 26.42 -11.66 -17.89
CA ALA A 390 27.74 -11.81 -17.28
C ALA A 390 27.80 -11.22 -15.86
N ASP A 391 27.15 -10.08 -15.61
CA ASP A 391 27.06 -9.48 -14.28
C ASP A 391 26.20 -10.30 -13.33
N TRP A 392 25.10 -10.85 -13.86
CA TRP A 392 24.25 -11.79 -13.15
C TRP A 392 25.03 -13.03 -12.71
N LEU A 393 25.77 -13.66 -13.62
CA LEU A 393 26.57 -14.85 -13.32
C LEU A 393 27.63 -14.55 -12.26
N ARG A 394 28.34 -13.42 -12.38
CA ARG A 394 29.34 -13.00 -11.39
C ARG A 394 28.74 -12.87 -9.99
N THR A 395 27.54 -12.29 -9.91
CA THR A 395 26.83 -12.11 -8.64
C THR A 395 26.40 -13.46 -8.05
N ILE A 396 25.93 -14.39 -8.88
CA ILE A 396 25.62 -15.76 -8.45
C ILE A 396 26.87 -16.48 -7.93
N GLU A 397 28.00 -16.40 -8.65
CA GLU A 397 29.25 -17.03 -8.25
C GLU A 397 29.78 -16.49 -6.92
N GLN A 398 29.68 -15.18 -6.70
CA GLN A 398 30.05 -14.55 -5.43
C GLN A 398 29.17 -15.01 -4.26
N LYS A 399 27.88 -15.25 -4.50
CA LYS A 399 26.95 -15.73 -3.46
C LYS A 399 27.04 -17.23 -3.20
N SER A 400 27.60 -17.99 -4.14
CA SER A 400 27.73 -19.44 -4.07
C SER A 400 29.17 -19.89 -3.78
N ILE A 401 30.01 -19.03 -3.21
CA ILE A 401 31.40 -19.37 -2.87
C ILE A 401 31.45 -20.67 -2.05
N GLY A 402 32.09 -21.70 -2.61
CA GLY A 402 32.23 -23.02 -2.00
C GLY A 402 31.15 -24.04 -2.38
N ASN A 403 30.12 -23.65 -3.14
CA ASN A 403 29.06 -24.52 -3.62
C ASN A 403 29.11 -24.64 -5.15
N ALA A 404 28.85 -25.84 -5.68
CA ALA A 404 28.77 -26.08 -7.13
C ALA A 404 27.43 -25.66 -7.75
N THR A 405 26.41 -25.45 -6.90
CA THR A 405 25.05 -25.13 -7.29
C THR A 405 24.57 -23.85 -6.62
N TYR A 406 23.80 -23.06 -7.36
CA TYR A 406 22.99 -21.98 -6.81
C TYR A 406 21.65 -22.56 -6.37
N SER A 407 21.29 -22.33 -5.11
CA SER A 407 19.99 -22.72 -4.56
C SER A 407 19.06 -21.51 -4.53
N ALA A 408 17.84 -21.69 -5.02
CA ALA A 408 16.81 -20.67 -4.90
C ALA A 408 16.41 -20.43 -3.42
N ASN A 409 15.82 -19.26 -3.17
CA ASN A 409 15.25 -18.93 -1.87
C ASN A 409 14.11 -19.91 -1.50
N PRO A 410 13.84 -20.12 -0.20
CA PRO A 410 12.69 -20.90 0.23
C PRO A 410 11.37 -20.24 -0.22
N SER A 411 10.31 -21.04 -0.29
CA SER A 411 8.94 -20.53 -0.41
C SER A 411 8.49 -19.83 0.87
N LEU A 412 7.43 -19.03 0.80
CA LEU A 412 6.86 -18.38 1.99
C LEU A 412 6.36 -19.40 3.02
N SER A 413 5.79 -20.53 2.58
CA SER A 413 5.40 -21.63 3.47
C SER A 413 6.60 -22.19 4.26
N GLU A 414 7.71 -22.44 3.58
CA GLU A 414 8.93 -22.96 4.21
C GLU A 414 9.58 -21.92 5.13
N LEU A 415 9.60 -20.66 4.72
CA LEU A 415 10.11 -19.55 5.51
C LEU A 415 9.28 -19.37 6.79
N PHE A 416 7.94 -19.38 6.68
CA PHE A 416 7.06 -19.23 7.83
C PHE A 416 7.22 -20.39 8.81
N ARG A 417 7.35 -21.63 8.32
CA ARG A 417 7.69 -22.79 9.17
C ARG A 417 9.04 -22.62 9.87
N GLY A 418 10.06 -22.19 9.14
CA GLY A 418 11.37 -21.90 9.73
C GLY A 418 11.31 -20.80 10.78
N PHE A 419 10.47 -19.79 10.56
CA PHE A 419 10.23 -18.70 11.49
C PHE A 419 9.53 -19.19 12.77
N THR A 420 8.44 -19.94 12.65
CA THR A 420 7.73 -20.50 13.82
C THR A 420 8.60 -21.46 14.63
N ASP A 421 9.52 -22.17 13.99
CA ASP A 421 10.46 -23.09 14.65
C ASP A 421 11.68 -22.37 15.27
N GLY A 422 11.81 -21.05 15.12
CA GLY A 422 12.97 -20.29 15.60
C GLY A 422 14.28 -20.56 14.84
N ARG A 423 14.19 -21.11 13.61
CA ARG A 423 15.35 -21.47 12.78
C ARG A 423 15.80 -20.35 11.82
N THR A 424 14.97 -19.31 11.65
CA THR A 424 15.27 -18.16 10.78
C THR A 424 16.21 -17.19 11.50
N THR A 425 17.25 -16.71 10.78
CA THR A 425 18.28 -15.81 11.32
C THR A 425 18.27 -14.48 10.58
N SER A 426 18.50 -13.37 11.30
CA SER A 426 18.39 -11.99 10.77
C SER A 426 19.32 -11.70 9.59
N SER A 427 20.52 -12.32 9.54
CA SER A 427 21.50 -12.10 8.46
C SER A 427 21.06 -12.60 7.07
N ARG A 428 19.88 -13.23 6.97
CA ARG A 428 19.36 -13.83 5.73
C ARG A 428 18.03 -13.24 5.28
N VAL A 429 17.53 -12.19 5.93
CA VAL A 429 16.16 -11.72 5.70
C VAL A 429 16.16 -10.29 5.18
N SER A 430 15.62 -10.09 3.98
CA SER A 430 15.42 -8.77 3.38
C SER A 430 14.15 -8.09 3.93
N PRO A 431 14.03 -6.75 3.83
CA PRO A 431 12.78 -6.04 4.15
C PRO A 431 11.56 -6.61 3.40
N TRP A 432 11.75 -7.02 2.14
CA TRP A 432 10.72 -7.66 1.34
C TRP A 432 10.26 -8.99 1.96
N THR A 433 11.21 -9.84 2.33
CA THR A 433 10.94 -11.12 2.98
C THR A 433 10.22 -10.94 4.32
N LEU A 434 10.60 -9.92 5.09
CA LEU A 434 9.94 -9.56 6.36
C LEU A 434 8.49 -9.12 6.12
N ARG A 435 8.21 -8.34 5.07
CA ARG A 435 6.84 -7.96 4.68
C ARG A 435 5.99 -9.16 4.33
N LEU A 436 6.53 -10.12 3.58
CA LEU A 436 5.80 -11.34 3.23
C LEU A 436 5.47 -12.21 4.46
N LEU A 437 6.35 -12.26 5.46
CA LEU A 437 6.07 -12.97 6.72
C LEU A 437 4.88 -12.38 7.51
N LEU A 438 4.53 -11.12 7.27
CA LEU A 438 3.36 -10.50 7.91
C LEU A 438 2.04 -11.04 7.34
N HIS A 439 2.02 -11.57 6.11
CA HIS A 439 0.82 -12.12 5.47
C HIS A 439 0.14 -13.24 6.30
N PRO A 440 0.82 -14.35 6.65
CA PRO A 440 0.22 -15.39 7.49
C PRO A 440 -0.11 -14.92 8.90
N ILE A 441 0.65 -13.95 9.45
CA ILE A 441 0.38 -13.38 10.76
C ILE A 441 -0.92 -12.57 10.74
N GLN A 442 -1.11 -11.73 9.72
CA GLN A 442 -2.36 -10.98 9.51
C GLN A 442 -3.56 -11.91 9.32
N ALA A 443 -3.40 -13.04 8.59
CA ALA A 443 -4.46 -14.02 8.46
C ALA A 443 -4.92 -14.56 9.83
N MET A 444 -3.98 -14.86 10.73
CA MET A 444 -4.28 -15.31 12.09
C MET A 444 -4.98 -14.21 12.91
N VAL A 445 -4.45 -12.98 12.91
CA VAL A 445 -5.07 -11.84 13.63
C VAL A 445 -6.51 -11.63 13.15
N CYS A 446 -6.71 -11.53 11.83
CA CYS A 446 -8.02 -11.28 11.24
C CYS A 446 -9.03 -12.38 11.60
N HIS A 447 -8.65 -13.65 11.45
CA HIS A 447 -9.55 -14.77 11.71
C HIS A 447 -9.96 -14.85 13.19
N ILE A 448 -8.99 -14.71 14.10
CA ILE A 448 -9.25 -14.72 15.55
C ILE A 448 -10.16 -13.54 15.94
N ARG A 449 -9.91 -12.35 15.40
CA ARG A 449 -10.72 -11.15 15.68
C ARG A 449 -12.16 -11.29 15.18
N GLN A 450 -12.38 -11.85 14.00
CA GLN A 450 -13.73 -12.11 13.49
C GLN A 450 -14.48 -13.11 14.39
N LEU A 451 -13.83 -14.19 14.83
CA LEU A 451 -14.42 -15.15 15.76
C LEU A 451 -14.75 -14.52 17.12
N LEU A 452 -13.88 -13.66 17.65
CA LEU A 452 -14.15 -12.91 18.88
C LEU A 452 -15.37 -11.98 18.72
N GLY A 453 -15.47 -11.27 17.58
CA GLY A 453 -16.62 -10.43 17.27
C GLY A 453 -17.96 -11.18 17.34
N CYS A 454 -18.02 -12.39 16.78
CA CYS A 454 -19.23 -13.24 16.86
C CYS A 454 -19.59 -13.65 18.30
N ILE A 455 -18.58 -13.93 19.13
CA ILE A 455 -18.78 -14.37 20.52
C ILE A 455 -19.26 -13.19 21.39
N GLU A 456 -18.74 -12.00 21.15
CA GLU A 456 -18.99 -10.81 21.97
C GLU A 456 -20.34 -10.15 21.64
N GLN A 457 -20.82 -10.24 20.39
CA GLN A 457 -22.14 -9.74 19.98
C GLN A 457 -23.32 -10.55 20.59
N SER A 458 -23.10 -11.78 21.05
CA SER A 458 -24.17 -12.65 21.59
C SER A 458 -24.68 -12.21 22.98
N GLY A 459 -24.01 -11.28 23.65
CA GLY A 459 -24.34 -10.86 25.01
C GLY A 459 -25.29 -9.67 25.10
N ASN A 460 -26.60 -9.91 25.17
CA ASN A 460 -27.62 -8.89 25.51
C ASN A 460 -27.55 -8.41 26.99
N SER A 461 -26.42 -8.64 27.67
CA SER A 461 -26.22 -8.42 29.09
C SER A 461 -25.01 -7.53 29.29
N ARG A 462 -25.15 -6.52 30.16
CA ARG A 462 -24.15 -5.47 30.52
C ARG A 462 -22.83 -6.00 31.11
N LYS A 463 -22.57 -7.32 31.04
CA LYS A 463 -21.33 -7.95 31.46
C LYS A 463 -20.93 -8.99 30.40
N PRO A 464 -19.70 -8.93 29.85
CA PRO A 464 -19.22 -9.96 28.94
C PRO A 464 -19.18 -11.28 29.69
N LEU A 465 -20.10 -12.20 29.36
CA LEU A 465 -20.00 -13.57 29.84
C LEU A 465 -18.82 -14.20 29.11
N ARG A 466 -17.65 -14.22 29.76
CA ARG A 466 -16.42 -14.80 29.21
C ARG A 466 -16.62 -16.30 29.01
N THR A 467 -17.07 -16.69 27.84
CA THR A 467 -17.22 -18.09 27.46
C THR A 467 -15.85 -18.76 27.42
N THR A 468 -15.80 -20.07 27.66
CA THR A 468 -14.57 -20.86 27.52
C THR A 468 -13.96 -20.68 26.12
N THR A 469 -14.82 -20.65 25.09
CA THR A 469 -14.41 -20.37 23.70
C THR A 469 -13.78 -18.98 23.56
N GLY A 470 -14.42 -17.94 24.10
CA GLY A 470 -13.88 -16.57 24.02
C GLY A 470 -12.57 -16.40 24.79
N ASN A 471 -12.37 -17.10 25.91
CA ASN A 471 -11.07 -17.11 26.61
C ASN A 471 -10.00 -17.85 25.80
N SER A 472 -10.34 -18.96 25.14
CA SER A 472 -9.44 -19.71 24.26
C SER A 472 -8.98 -18.86 23.07
N MET A 473 -9.91 -18.17 22.40
CA MET A 473 -9.59 -17.28 21.27
C MET A 473 -8.68 -16.12 21.69
N ARG A 474 -8.91 -15.50 22.87
CA ARG A 474 -7.98 -14.49 23.41
C ARG A 474 -6.60 -15.07 23.72
N GLY A 475 -6.54 -16.30 24.23
CA GLY A 475 -5.27 -17.00 24.44
C GLY A 475 -4.51 -17.23 23.13
N GLN A 476 -5.20 -17.60 22.05
CA GLN A 476 -4.60 -17.69 20.71
C GLN A 476 -4.11 -16.33 20.22
N LEU A 477 -4.86 -15.26 20.47
CA LEU A 477 -4.43 -13.91 20.11
C LEU A 477 -3.13 -13.50 20.84
N SER A 478 -2.99 -13.84 22.12
CA SER A 478 -1.74 -13.63 22.87
C SER A 478 -0.56 -14.43 22.28
N GLN A 479 -0.80 -15.62 21.71
CA GLN A 479 0.24 -16.37 20.99
C GLN A 479 0.65 -15.65 19.71
N VAL A 480 -0.30 -15.08 18.96
CA VAL A 480 0.00 -14.28 17.77
C VAL A 480 0.76 -13.00 18.12
N GLN A 481 0.45 -12.34 19.25
CA GLN A 481 1.26 -11.22 19.77
C GLN A 481 2.71 -11.65 20.06
N SER A 482 2.92 -12.86 20.60
CA SER A 482 4.27 -13.42 20.77
C SER A 482 4.98 -13.65 19.43
N LEU A 483 4.26 -14.10 18.39
CA LEU A 483 4.83 -14.23 17.04
C LEU A 483 5.18 -12.85 16.44
N LEU A 484 4.35 -11.83 16.64
CA LEU A 484 4.68 -10.46 16.23
C LEU A 484 5.92 -9.93 16.94
N ARG A 485 6.11 -10.27 18.22
CA ARG A 485 7.35 -9.95 18.93
C ARG A 485 8.56 -10.68 18.37
N GLN A 486 8.42 -11.98 18.07
CA GLN A 486 9.46 -12.75 17.42
C GLN A 486 9.82 -12.18 16.03
N TRP A 487 8.83 -11.70 15.29
CA TRP A 487 9.05 -11.01 14.01
C TRP A 487 9.86 -9.72 14.22
N TRP A 488 9.54 -8.94 15.26
CA TRP A 488 10.31 -7.74 15.61
C TRP A 488 11.76 -8.06 15.94
N ASP A 489 12.00 -9.09 16.77
CA ASP A 489 13.35 -9.50 17.15
C ASP A 489 14.17 -9.96 15.94
N LEU A 490 13.52 -10.54 14.92
CA LEU A 490 14.13 -10.90 13.64
C LEU A 490 14.44 -9.66 12.77
N ALA A 491 13.54 -8.69 12.77
CA ALA A 491 13.57 -7.51 11.91
C ALA A 491 14.48 -6.39 12.43
N HIS A 492 14.53 -6.21 13.75
CA HIS A 492 15.23 -5.11 14.40
C HIS A 492 16.71 -5.00 13.98
N PRO A 493 17.52 -6.09 13.97
CA PRO A 493 18.92 -5.99 13.54
C PRO A 493 19.06 -5.67 12.04
N THR A 494 18.10 -6.10 11.22
CA THR A 494 18.09 -5.80 9.78
C THR A 494 17.89 -4.30 9.53
N PHE A 495 17.10 -3.62 10.37
CA PHE A 495 16.77 -2.20 10.19
C PHE A 495 17.67 -1.25 10.99
N ALA A 496 18.27 -1.71 12.08
CA ALA A 496 19.15 -0.91 12.93
C ALA A 496 20.51 -0.59 12.28
N ASN A 497 20.93 -1.38 11.28
CA ASN A 497 22.18 -1.19 10.56
C ASN A 497 22.11 -0.04 9.54
N ASP A 498 20.91 0.42 9.19
CA ASP A 498 20.71 1.50 8.23
C ASP A 498 20.67 2.85 8.95
N PHE A 499 21.54 3.81 8.56
CA PHE A 499 21.48 5.18 9.09
C PHE A 499 20.12 5.83 8.81
N GLU A 500 19.53 5.51 7.66
CA GLU A 500 18.15 5.86 7.34
C GLU A 500 17.42 4.67 6.70
N PRO A 501 16.31 4.19 7.28
CA PRO A 501 15.57 3.07 6.72
C PRO A 501 15.04 3.36 5.32
N CYS A 502 15.25 2.43 4.38
CA CYS A 502 14.72 2.55 3.03
C CYS A 502 13.18 2.55 3.00
N LEU A 503 12.60 2.99 1.86
CA LEU A 503 11.15 3.10 1.68
C LEU A 503 10.42 1.79 2.01
N GLN A 504 10.92 0.65 1.51
CA GLN A 504 10.32 -0.65 1.75
C GLN A 504 10.35 -1.05 3.23
N THR A 505 11.43 -0.72 3.95
CA THR A 505 11.51 -0.93 5.41
C THR A 505 10.45 -0.12 6.14
N ARG A 506 10.29 1.16 5.81
CA ARG A 506 9.26 2.02 6.44
C ARG A 506 7.85 1.50 6.18
N ILE A 507 7.54 1.12 4.95
CA ILE A 507 6.26 0.50 4.59
C ILE A 507 6.01 -0.77 5.41
N THR A 508 7.02 -1.64 5.49
CA THR A 508 6.93 -2.91 6.24
C THR A 508 6.69 -2.65 7.73
N LEU A 509 7.34 -1.64 8.32
CA LEU A 509 7.15 -1.25 9.71
C LEU A 509 5.76 -0.67 9.98
N VAL A 510 5.20 0.12 9.06
CA VAL A 510 3.80 0.59 9.18
C VAL A 510 2.84 -0.59 9.18
N LEU A 511 2.99 -1.54 8.24
CA LEU A 511 2.14 -2.73 8.18
C LEU A 511 2.28 -3.58 9.46
N TYR A 512 3.50 -3.79 9.95
CA TYR A 512 3.75 -4.49 11.22
C TYR A 512 3.01 -3.84 12.39
N HIS A 513 3.11 -2.52 12.54
CA HIS A 513 2.46 -1.81 13.63
C HIS A 513 0.94 -1.79 13.50
N LEU A 514 0.39 -1.69 12.28
CA LEU A 514 -1.06 -1.80 12.07
C LEU A 514 -1.60 -3.22 12.38
N ILE A 515 -0.87 -4.28 12.01
CA ILE A 515 -1.25 -5.66 12.36
C ILE A 515 -1.18 -5.86 13.87
N SER A 516 -0.13 -5.33 14.51
CA SER A 516 0.01 -5.37 15.97
C SER A 516 -1.08 -4.57 16.68
N LEU A 517 -1.49 -3.44 16.11
CA LEU A 517 -2.62 -2.64 16.59
C LEU A 517 -3.93 -3.43 16.50
N ASN A 518 -4.17 -4.16 15.41
CA ASN A 518 -5.29 -5.10 15.28
C ASN A 518 -5.15 -6.32 16.21
N ALA A 519 -3.94 -6.65 16.68
CA ALA A 519 -3.74 -7.71 17.67
C ALA A 519 -4.10 -7.26 19.09
N VAL A 520 -4.23 -5.96 19.35
CA VAL A 520 -4.65 -5.39 20.66
C VAL A 520 -5.94 -4.57 20.62
N THR A 521 -6.53 -4.35 19.43
CA THR A 521 -7.81 -3.68 19.24
C THR A 521 -8.71 -4.37 18.22
N SER A 522 -10.02 -4.13 18.30
CA SER A 522 -11.02 -4.53 17.30
C SER A 522 -11.42 -3.32 16.46
N PHE A 523 -10.73 -3.10 15.35
CA PHE A 523 -10.99 -1.94 14.48
C PHE A 523 -12.42 -1.94 13.92
N ALA A 524 -12.92 -3.08 13.45
CA ALA A 524 -14.28 -3.20 12.92
C ALA A 524 -15.34 -2.75 13.94
N MET A 525 -15.16 -3.11 15.22
CA MET A 525 -16.05 -2.66 16.29
C MET A 525 -15.87 -1.17 16.61
N ILE A 526 -14.63 -0.68 16.67
CA ILE A 526 -14.33 0.76 16.84
C ILE A 526 -15.04 1.58 15.77
N GLU A 527 -14.92 1.18 14.52
CA GLU A 527 -15.49 1.91 13.39
C GLU A 527 -17.03 1.87 13.41
N SER A 528 -17.64 0.72 13.72
CA SER A 528 -19.10 0.62 13.85
C SER A 528 -19.64 1.53 14.94
N LEU A 529 -18.99 1.50 16.12
CA LEU A 529 -19.38 2.35 17.24
C LEU A 529 -19.16 3.83 16.92
N ALA A 530 -18.08 4.20 16.23
CA ALA A 530 -17.85 5.60 15.84
C ALA A 530 -18.92 6.15 14.87
N ARG A 531 -19.57 5.27 14.11
CA ARG A 531 -20.73 5.62 13.28
C ARG A 531 -21.99 5.78 14.13
N GLU A 532 -22.30 4.78 14.94
CA GLU A 532 -23.57 4.67 15.66
C GLU A 532 -23.69 5.62 16.87
N THR A 533 -22.57 5.89 17.56
CA THR A 533 -22.58 6.69 18.79
C THR A 533 -22.87 8.16 18.52
N ASN A 534 -23.72 8.76 19.34
CA ASN A 534 -24.04 10.17 19.20
C ASN A 534 -22.97 11.09 19.79
N GLY A 535 -22.03 10.55 20.57
CA GLY A 535 -20.94 11.33 21.16
C GLY A 535 -19.94 10.49 21.97
N PRO A 536 -18.90 11.14 22.51
CA PRO A 536 -17.77 10.48 23.16
C PRO A 536 -18.16 9.72 24.44
N GLY A 537 -19.25 10.11 25.11
CA GLY A 537 -19.73 9.45 26.33
C GLY A 537 -20.24 8.02 26.11
N GLU A 538 -21.00 7.79 25.03
CA GLU A 538 -21.46 6.43 24.66
C GLU A 538 -20.28 5.57 24.20
N MET A 539 -19.34 6.16 23.45
CA MET A 539 -18.14 5.48 23.00
C MET A 539 -17.22 5.07 24.16
N SER A 540 -17.04 5.94 25.17
CA SER A 540 -16.25 5.64 26.38
C SER A 540 -16.81 4.43 27.15
N GLN A 541 -18.14 4.30 27.25
CA GLN A 541 -18.77 3.15 27.90
C GLN A 541 -18.50 1.82 27.19
N SER A 542 -18.33 1.86 25.86
CA SER A 542 -18.10 0.68 25.02
C SER A 542 -16.62 0.43 24.69
N ALA A 543 -15.71 1.34 25.06
CA ALA A 543 -14.30 1.27 24.67
C ALA A 543 -13.59 -0.01 25.17
N HIS A 544 -14.00 -0.53 26.33
CA HIS A 544 -13.48 -1.79 26.89
C HIS A 544 -13.86 -3.04 26.08
N LEU A 545 -14.81 -2.94 25.15
CA LEU A 545 -15.19 -4.04 24.24
C LEU A 545 -14.25 -4.13 23.03
N CYS A 546 -13.55 -3.04 22.72
CA CYS A 546 -12.80 -2.93 21.48
C CYS A 546 -11.30 -2.66 21.66
N VAL A 547 -10.85 -2.35 22.87
CA VAL A 547 -9.43 -2.16 23.21
C VAL A 547 -9.02 -3.12 24.33
N ASP A 548 -8.10 -4.04 24.02
CA ASP A 548 -7.58 -5.00 24.99
C ASP A 548 -6.42 -4.42 25.81
N ASP A 549 -5.56 -3.63 25.18
CA ASP A 549 -4.39 -2.99 25.80
C ASP A 549 -4.20 -1.58 25.23
N VAL A 550 -4.43 -0.57 26.08
CA VAL A 550 -4.44 0.84 25.66
C VAL A 550 -3.02 1.37 25.44
N GLU A 551 -2.08 0.98 26.30
CA GLU A 551 -0.69 1.42 26.24
C GLU A 551 0.01 0.85 25.00
N GLU A 552 -0.20 -0.43 24.68
CA GLU A 552 0.28 -1.05 23.44
C GLU A 552 -0.39 -0.45 22.19
N ALA A 553 -1.69 -0.14 22.27
CA ALA A 553 -2.40 0.50 21.16
C ALA A 553 -1.83 1.90 20.86
N PHE A 554 -1.60 2.73 21.88
CA PHE A 554 -0.96 4.03 21.70
C PHE A 554 0.46 3.92 21.17
N PHE A 555 1.25 2.95 21.68
CA PHE A 555 2.59 2.70 21.17
C PHE A 555 2.56 2.42 19.66
N HIS A 556 1.77 1.44 19.22
CA HIS A 556 1.69 1.07 17.80
C HIS A 556 1.11 2.19 16.93
N ALA A 557 0.07 2.88 17.40
CA ALA A 557 -0.50 4.05 16.72
C ALA A 557 0.54 5.17 16.52
N GLY A 558 1.29 5.51 17.57
CA GLY A 558 2.36 6.50 17.50
C GLY A 558 3.46 6.11 16.52
N GLN A 559 3.89 4.84 16.53
CA GLN A 559 4.90 4.36 15.59
C GLN A 559 4.41 4.37 14.14
N CYS A 560 3.14 4.05 13.87
CA CYS A 560 2.54 4.25 12.55
C CYS A 560 2.68 5.70 12.09
N LEU A 561 2.31 6.68 12.93
CA LEU A 561 2.44 8.10 12.60
C LEU A 561 3.90 8.51 12.34
N ARG A 562 4.83 8.03 13.17
CA ARG A 562 6.27 8.31 13.01
C ARG A 562 6.78 7.83 11.65
N HIS A 563 6.45 6.59 11.28
CA HIS A 563 6.90 6.01 10.02
C HIS A 563 6.21 6.66 8.81
N LEU A 564 4.89 6.91 8.87
CA LEU A 564 4.13 7.56 7.80
C LEU A 564 4.61 8.99 7.55
N LYS A 565 4.89 9.76 8.61
CA LYS A 565 5.44 11.12 8.51
C LYS A 565 6.82 11.13 7.85
N ALA A 566 7.64 10.12 8.14
CA ALA A 566 8.97 9.97 7.56
C ALA A 566 8.98 9.42 6.12
N LEU A 567 7.84 8.96 5.58
CA LEU A 567 7.75 8.59 4.17
C LEU A 567 7.78 9.83 3.27
N PRO A 568 8.62 9.85 2.22
CA PRO A 568 8.59 10.94 1.26
C PRO A 568 7.22 11.01 0.57
N LYS A 569 6.66 12.22 0.52
CA LYS A 569 5.31 12.53 0.03
C LYS A 569 5.01 11.94 -1.37
N SER A 570 5.96 12.06 -2.30
CA SER A 570 5.81 11.61 -3.69
C SER A 570 5.68 10.09 -3.86
N VAL A 571 6.08 9.29 -2.87
CA VAL A 571 6.16 7.81 -2.96
C VAL A 571 5.35 7.10 -1.88
N ARG A 572 4.46 7.83 -1.19
CA ARG A 572 3.57 7.19 -0.20
C ARG A 572 2.65 6.16 -0.90
N PRO A 573 2.46 4.97 -0.31
CA PRO A 573 1.52 3.97 -0.84
C PRO A 573 0.10 4.52 -0.91
N LEU A 574 -0.71 4.13 -1.89
CA LEU A 574 -2.06 4.69 -2.05
C LEU A 574 -2.97 4.51 -0.82
N TRP A 575 -2.73 3.48 -0.02
CA TRP A 575 -3.47 3.18 1.21
C TRP A 575 -3.08 4.03 2.41
N TRP A 576 -2.04 4.88 2.33
CA TRP A 576 -1.57 5.68 3.46
C TRP A 576 -2.66 6.49 4.18
N PRO A 577 -3.68 7.08 3.51
CA PRO A 577 -4.74 7.80 4.21
C PRO A 577 -5.62 6.87 5.05
N ALA A 578 -5.83 5.62 4.59
CA ALA A 578 -6.56 4.61 5.35
C ALA A 578 -5.82 4.24 6.65
N ALA A 579 -4.48 4.22 6.63
CA ALA A 579 -3.67 4.01 7.83
C ALA A 579 -3.84 5.17 8.82
N ILE A 580 -3.86 6.42 8.34
CA ILE A 580 -4.13 7.60 9.18
C ILE A 580 -5.52 7.54 9.80
N TYR A 581 -6.54 7.20 9.02
CA TYR A 581 -7.90 7.01 9.52
C TYR A 581 -7.99 5.96 10.64
N ARG A 582 -7.34 4.80 10.43
CA ARG A 582 -7.29 3.74 11.44
C ARG A 582 -6.64 4.20 12.73
N VAL A 583 -5.48 4.84 12.62
CA VAL A 583 -4.75 5.37 13.78
C VAL A 583 -5.58 6.43 14.51
N ALA A 584 -6.20 7.36 13.77
CA ALA A 584 -7.04 8.41 14.35
C ALA A 584 -8.16 7.81 15.21
N LEU A 585 -8.92 6.85 14.66
CA LEU A 585 -10.01 6.20 15.38
C LEU A 585 -9.52 5.40 16.59
N VAL A 586 -8.48 4.58 16.43
CA VAL A 586 -7.99 3.74 17.53
C VAL A 586 -7.45 4.59 18.67
N ALA A 587 -6.60 5.58 18.39
CA ALA A 587 -6.06 6.48 19.41
C ALA A 587 -7.14 7.35 20.06
N SER A 588 -8.17 7.76 19.29
CA SER A 588 -9.34 8.46 19.82
C SER A 588 -10.09 7.63 20.87
N VAL A 589 -10.33 6.36 20.57
CA VAL A 589 -11.04 5.44 21.49
C VAL A 589 -10.18 5.09 22.69
N CYS A 590 -8.88 4.90 22.50
CA CYS A 590 -7.92 4.70 23.58
C CYS A 590 -7.93 5.87 24.57
N THR A 591 -8.06 7.09 24.06
CA THR A 591 -8.22 8.31 24.88
C THR A 591 -9.48 8.25 25.74
N LEU A 592 -10.61 7.84 25.14
CA LEU A 592 -11.89 7.68 25.84
C LEU A 592 -11.89 6.53 26.86
N ALA A 593 -11.10 5.48 26.61
CA ALA A 593 -10.90 4.37 27.54
C ALA A 593 -10.06 4.78 28.76
N ASN A 594 -9.04 5.62 28.54
CA ASN A 594 -8.16 6.14 29.60
C ASN A 594 -8.76 7.32 30.38
N SER A 595 -9.76 8.00 29.81
CA SER A 595 -10.51 9.05 30.47
C SER A 595 -11.29 8.46 31.65
N ARG A 596 -10.67 8.43 32.84
CA ARG A 596 -11.36 8.11 34.10
C ARG A 596 -12.61 8.97 34.18
N PRO A 597 -13.77 8.45 34.59
CA PRO A 597 -15.03 9.19 34.57
C PRO A 597 -14.90 10.47 35.41
N GLN A 598 -14.67 11.58 34.72
CA GLN A 598 -14.48 12.90 35.31
C GLN A 598 -15.83 13.62 35.47
N TRP A 599 -16.89 12.85 35.75
CA TRP A 599 -18.24 13.37 35.99
C TRP A 599 -18.54 13.68 37.46
N SER A 600 -17.56 13.57 38.37
CA SER A 600 -17.63 14.27 39.65
C SER A 600 -17.24 15.74 39.44
N MET A 601 -18.11 16.51 38.79
CA MET A 601 -18.25 17.90 39.18
C MET A 601 -18.64 17.89 40.66
N GLN A 602 -17.92 18.66 41.46
CA GLN A 602 -18.03 18.80 42.91
C GLN A 602 -17.21 17.78 43.73
N GLU A 603 -16.22 18.34 44.43
CA GLU A 603 -15.37 17.75 45.47
C GLU A 603 -14.14 16.95 45.00
N GLY A 604 -13.08 17.69 44.65
CA GLY A 604 -11.73 17.14 44.67
C GLY A 604 -10.79 17.75 43.63
N MET A 605 -10.47 19.04 43.73
CA MET A 605 -9.15 19.52 43.28
C MET A 605 -8.09 18.85 44.16
N SER A 606 -7.76 17.60 43.84
CA SER A 606 -6.74 16.82 44.55
C SER A 606 -5.87 16.11 43.52
N HIS A 607 -4.74 16.76 43.22
CA HIS A 607 -3.51 16.21 42.65
C HIS A 607 -3.61 15.50 41.29
N LYS A 608 -3.74 16.27 40.19
CA LYS A 608 -2.95 15.93 39.00
C LYS A 608 -1.47 16.01 39.42
N SER A 609 -0.73 14.91 39.32
CA SER A 609 0.71 14.93 39.62
C SER A 609 1.39 15.91 38.66
N GLN A 610 1.87 17.04 39.16
CA GLN A 610 2.64 18.04 38.40
C GLN A 610 3.98 17.48 37.85
N ASN A 611 4.23 16.17 38.00
CA ASN A 611 5.44 15.46 37.59
C ASN A 611 5.17 14.27 36.64
N ALA A 612 3.99 14.15 36.02
CA ALA A 612 3.75 13.07 35.05
C ALA A 612 4.70 13.23 33.83
N LYS A 613 5.52 12.22 33.57
CA LYS A 613 6.49 12.22 32.46
C LYS A 613 5.72 12.13 31.13
N VAL A 614 5.92 13.11 30.26
CA VAL A 614 5.30 13.11 28.92
C VAL A 614 5.98 12.09 28.02
N VAL A 615 5.18 11.31 27.30
CA VAL A 615 5.63 10.23 26.42
C VAL A 615 5.25 10.57 24.97
N LEU A 616 6.24 10.96 24.15
CA LEU A 616 6.02 11.35 22.76
C LEU A 616 5.91 10.12 21.84
N ILE A 617 4.71 9.56 21.72
CA ILE A 617 4.47 8.27 21.06
C ILE A 617 4.79 8.28 19.55
N ASN A 618 4.71 9.44 18.89
CA ASN A 618 4.99 9.62 17.47
C ASN A 618 6.43 10.11 17.17
N HIS A 619 7.28 10.23 18.19
CA HIS A 619 8.65 10.71 18.04
C HIS A 619 9.69 9.71 18.59
N CYS A 620 9.45 9.18 19.79
CA CYS A 620 10.38 8.25 20.44
C CYS A 620 10.53 6.94 19.63
N PRO A 621 11.76 6.45 19.41
CA PRO A 621 11.98 5.17 18.75
C PRO A 621 11.48 4.00 19.63
N PRO A 622 11.18 2.83 19.05
CA PRO A 622 10.66 1.66 19.77
C PRO A 622 11.45 1.24 21.00
N ASP A 623 12.78 1.39 20.97
CA ASP A 623 13.70 1.00 22.05
C ASP A 623 14.00 2.14 23.04
N ASP A 624 13.28 3.26 22.94
CA ASP A 624 13.41 4.35 23.91
C ASP A 624 12.94 3.90 25.29
N HIS A 625 13.80 4.08 26.30
CA HIS A 625 13.51 3.78 27.70
C HIS A 625 12.21 4.42 28.22
N VAL A 626 11.80 5.59 27.69
CA VAL A 626 10.55 6.26 28.06
C VAL A 626 9.35 5.48 27.54
N LEU A 627 9.37 5.06 26.27
CA LEU A 627 8.31 4.24 25.69
C LEU A 627 8.27 2.84 26.32
N GLU A 628 9.43 2.26 26.62
CA GLU A 628 9.49 0.98 27.30
C GLU A 628 8.90 1.05 28.72
N SER A 629 9.20 2.11 29.46
CA SER A 629 8.63 2.35 30.80
C SER A 629 7.12 2.60 30.73
N TYR A 630 6.65 3.36 29.73
CA TYR A 630 5.22 3.58 29.49
C TYR A 630 4.48 2.25 29.25
N ARG A 631 5.01 1.39 28.39
CA ARG A 631 4.38 0.09 28.07
C ARG A 631 4.40 -0.88 29.23
N LYS A 632 5.55 -1.03 29.91
CA LYS A 632 5.73 -2.04 30.98
C LYS A 632 5.19 -1.61 32.33
N SER A 633 5.45 -0.36 32.69
CA SER A 633 5.15 0.17 34.02
C SER A 633 3.88 1.02 34.04
N ARG A 634 3.28 1.32 32.87
CA ARG A 634 2.12 2.21 32.72
C ARG A 634 2.39 3.60 33.33
N GLU A 635 3.64 4.04 33.21
CA GLU A 635 4.12 5.32 33.74
C GLU A 635 4.22 6.37 32.63
N GLY A 636 3.61 7.54 32.85
CA GLY A 636 3.66 8.67 31.94
C GLY A 636 2.35 8.89 31.17
N GLU A 637 2.23 10.07 30.58
CA GLU A 637 1.05 10.49 29.81
C GLU A 637 1.41 10.55 28.32
N PRO A 638 0.65 9.88 27.42
CA PRO A 638 0.95 9.86 26.00
C PRO A 638 0.64 11.22 25.37
N ALA A 639 1.53 11.69 24.50
CA ALA A 639 1.40 12.95 23.78
C ALA A 639 1.91 12.84 22.33
N LEU A 640 1.46 13.74 21.47
CA LEU A 640 1.93 13.87 20.08
C LEU A 640 2.86 15.07 19.94
N LEU A 641 3.93 14.91 19.17
CA LEU A 641 4.79 16.00 18.72
C LEU A 641 4.32 16.54 17.38
N MET A 642 4.02 17.83 17.32
CA MET A 642 3.61 18.57 16.13
C MET A 642 4.79 18.90 15.21
N ASP A 643 4.51 19.38 13.99
CA ASP A 643 5.51 19.83 13.03
C ASP A 643 6.25 21.10 13.48
N ASP A 644 5.58 21.96 14.24
CA ASP A 644 6.15 23.18 14.82
C ASP A 644 6.97 22.92 16.10
N GLY A 645 7.09 21.65 16.52
CA GLY A 645 7.77 21.23 17.74
C GLY A 645 6.93 21.39 19.00
N SER A 646 5.68 21.85 18.92
CA SER A 646 4.78 21.88 20.06
C SER A 646 4.34 20.46 20.45
N VAL A 647 4.03 20.29 21.75
CA VAL A 647 3.58 19.02 22.31
C VAL A 647 2.09 19.10 22.55
N LEU A 648 1.38 18.17 21.94
CA LEU A 648 -0.06 18.09 21.94
C LEU A 648 -0.51 16.93 22.85
N ASP A 649 -1.24 17.28 23.89
CA ASP A 649 -1.75 16.32 24.86
C ASP A 649 -2.86 15.47 24.24
N ILE A 650 -2.74 14.13 24.32
CA ILE A 650 -3.71 13.19 23.76
C ILE A 650 -4.95 13.05 24.67
N LEU A 651 -5.00 13.71 25.83
CA LEU A 651 -6.15 13.68 26.75
C LEU A 651 -7.51 14.02 26.11
N TRP A 652 -7.54 14.59 24.91
CA TRP A 652 -8.75 14.90 24.17
C TRP A 652 -8.79 14.19 22.83
N THR A 653 -9.89 13.46 22.59
CA THR A 653 -10.13 12.72 21.35
C THR A 653 -10.04 13.60 20.10
N VAL A 654 -10.64 14.80 20.13
CA VAL A 654 -10.62 15.79 19.04
C VAL A 654 -9.20 16.13 18.61
N THR A 655 -8.31 16.25 19.58
CA THR A 655 -6.92 16.65 19.38
C THR A 655 -6.13 15.63 18.55
N VAL A 656 -6.40 14.34 18.71
CA VAL A 656 -5.82 13.27 17.88
C VAL A 656 -6.36 13.34 16.45
N ILE A 657 -7.66 13.59 16.31
CA ILE A 657 -8.33 13.68 15.00
C ILE A 657 -7.79 14.87 14.22
N ASP A 658 -7.68 16.04 14.85
CA ASP A 658 -7.19 17.26 14.23
C ASP A 658 -5.73 17.11 13.77
N TYR A 659 -4.86 16.49 14.60
CA TYR A 659 -3.50 16.14 14.17
C TYR A 659 -3.48 15.29 12.89
N CYS A 660 -4.35 14.29 12.80
CA CYS A 660 -4.44 13.42 11.64
C CYS A 660 -5.00 14.16 10.41
N VAL A 661 -5.95 15.08 10.60
CA VAL A 661 -6.45 15.97 9.53
C VAL A 661 -5.34 16.87 9.00
N ASP A 662 -4.53 17.46 9.88
CA ASP A 662 -3.39 18.30 9.49
C ASP A 662 -2.35 17.50 8.69
N LEU A 663 -2.06 16.27 9.11
CA LEU A 663 -1.15 15.40 8.37
C LEU A 663 -1.65 15.06 6.96
N LEU A 664 -2.97 15.00 6.76
CA LEU A 664 -3.60 14.82 5.43
C LEU A 664 -3.56 16.09 4.58
N ASN A 665 -3.55 17.28 5.21
CA ASN A 665 -3.51 18.57 4.51
C ASN A 665 -2.14 18.91 3.92
N HIS A 666 -1.07 18.43 4.54
CA HIS A 666 0.29 18.78 4.13
C HIS A 666 0.81 17.98 2.93
N ASP A 667 0.01 17.13 2.28
CA ASP A 667 0.44 16.23 1.20
C ASP A 667 -0.32 16.44 -0.13
N LEU A 668 0.16 15.81 -1.21
CA LEU A 668 -0.53 15.75 -2.50
C LEU A 668 -1.91 15.10 -2.31
N ALA A 669 -2.96 15.91 -2.40
CA ALA A 669 -4.33 15.46 -2.20
C ALA A 669 -4.74 14.45 -3.29
N SER A 670 -5.01 13.22 -2.89
CA SER A 670 -5.79 12.28 -3.71
C SER A 670 -7.27 12.39 -3.34
N ALA A 671 -8.18 11.96 -4.22
CA ALA A 671 -9.61 11.92 -3.88
C ALA A 671 -9.86 11.02 -2.66
N PHE A 672 -9.11 9.92 -2.53
CA PHE A 672 -9.16 9.06 -1.36
C PHE A 672 -8.72 9.77 -0.09
N SER A 673 -7.59 10.50 -0.10
CA SER A 673 -7.14 11.24 1.08
C SER A 673 -8.11 12.36 1.47
N LEU A 674 -8.71 13.04 0.50
CA LEU A 674 -9.74 14.05 0.72
C LEU A 674 -11.00 13.45 1.35
N GLY A 675 -11.45 12.29 0.85
CA GLY A 675 -12.60 11.57 1.42
C GLY A 675 -12.36 11.16 2.87
N ILE A 676 -11.16 10.67 3.19
CA ILE A 676 -10.77 10.34 4.57
C ILE A 676 -10.73 11.60 5.45
N ARG A 677 -10.14 12.69 4.95
CA ARG A 677 -10.07 13.97 5.67
C ARG A 677 -11.47 14.46 6.07
N ASN A 678 -12.40 14.53 5.12
CA ASN A 678 -13.77 15.01 5.37
C ASN A 678 -14.48 14.15 6.43
N ARG A 679 -14.22 12.84 6.46
CA ARG A 679 -14.76 11.94 7.49
C ARG A 679 -14.22 12.25 8.87
N LEU A 680 -12.90 12.48 8.97
CA LEU A 680 -12.27 12.85 10.22
C LEU A 680 -12.76 14.23 10.71
N GLU A 681 -12.91 15.21 9.83
CA GLU A 681 -13.48 16.53 10.19
C GLU A 681 -14.94 16.44 10.69
N THR A 682 -15.75 15.59 10.04
CA THR A 682 -17.12 15.31 10.48
C THR A 682 -17.14 14.65 11.86
N LEU A 683 -16.23 13.70 12.09
CA LEU A 683 -16.09 13.03 13.38
C LEU A 683 -15.60 13.99 14.48
N SER A 684 -14.60 14.83 14.17
CA SER A 684 -14.09 15.86 15.07
C SER A 684 -15.21 16.80 15.51
N SER A 685 -16.07 17.21 14.58
CA SER A 685 -17.25 18.04 14.86
C SER A 685 -18.26 17.35 15.78
N ARG A 686 -18.54 16.06 15.56
CA ARG A 686 -19.46 15.25 16.37
C ARG A 686 -18.92 14.95 17.77
N TRP A 687 -17.61 14.79 17.91
CA TRP A 687 -16.97 14.42 19.18
C TRP A 687 -16.38 15.63 19.93
N GLY A 688 -16.59 16.83 19.40
CA GLY A 688 -16.23 18.09 20.01
C GLY A 688 -17.05 18.44 21.25
N PRO A 689 -16.62 19.46 22.03
CA PRO A 689 -17.29 19.90 23.26
C PRO A 689 -18.71 20.46 23.06
N PHE A 690 -19.17 20.62 21.81
CA PHE A 690 -20.51 21.09 21.44
C PHE A 690 -21.33 20.05 20.64
N GLY A 691 -20.81 18.82 20.50
CA GLY A 691 -21.39 17.72 19.74
C GLY A 691 -22.40 16.88 20.51
#